data_AF-A0A0P1HED1-F1
#
_entry.id   AF-A0A0P1HED1-F1
#
_cell.length_a   1.000
_cell.length_b   1.000
_cell.length_c   1.000
_cell.angle_alpha   90.00
_cell.angle_beta   90.00
_cell.angle_gamma   90.00
#
_symmetry.space_group_name_H-M   'P 1'
#
loop_
_entity.id
_entity.type
_entity.pdbx_description
1 polymer ?
#
loop_
_entity_poly.entity_id
_entity_poly.type
_entity_poly.pdbx_seq_one_letter_code
_entity_poly.pdbx_strand_id
1 'polypeptide(L)'
;MSTVGFITRDLSGTTRQSTFSEGTPSSLDTTQAKDISLNLSASDIDSYARRGADLHLVLADGQILVLQNYYGQGTSGGKNLFLSEEGDFVEVILEDKAEGVLFASYEPLDLSGKWSAYDDMVFLDVDRIEPVIAPLAAPLFGGLGAAGAAAGVAGAAVIAGGGGGGGGGGGGGNGNVILPTVDNPDATYPIGGNTTDPVVITGTGIPGSEVEVDMGGITQTTIIGDDGTWEVTFPVTDLPVDGNYDTTVQVIDPGDTTYDLDGPTVIIDTTPPEIEVTSGTQSTGDVVNGSEQSSGTVITGTGEAGATVLVEINGFSHSTTVGGDGSWSVTFDASEIATGDYSTGIAITTTDDFDNSSSYTETLVVDTETALSFNTVEGDNMVNAAEASDGVTLTGTGEAGAAISVVFQGVTQTTTVAGDGSWSVSYDASDIASGTYDSSFTVTATDLAGNTITSSHDIRVDTEVDPFTVEPNQTSNDIINQDELTAGFSLQGTVEPGSSVVVTINSVAATAIVDAAGNWSVAYDASDFPRGEYEVEATIVATDALGNSETLTETFEIDTVFEAPVIDQITNDISTEDLTALSIEGVGGTHTISALEGDGTASTLSATEAEIGGSTWAFLDIPVPDGTDLVVSNVDSLNNTSSTLIVLEDNATTASTLDHAALGGFNIDELDLATTVNVQLELDEATIKALSENSDTLTIHSGDSDDTVTVTDATLAGTRNVGGEAYNVYTVGNDGTTLVIDQDINVNII
;
A
#
# COMPACT_ATOMS: atom_id res chain seq x y z
N MET A 1 -33.94 39.32 10.38
CA MET A 1 -33.33 38.01 10.12
C MET A 1 -32.40 38.23 8.96
N SER A 2 -31.10 38.16 9.21
CA SER A 2 -30.11 38.13 8.14
C SER A 2 -30.33 36.82 7.35
N THR A 3 -30.46 36.94 6.04
CA THR A 3 -30.47 35.77 5.15
C THR A 3 -29.04 35.26 5.05
N VAL A 4 -28.77 34.12 5.69
CA VAL A 4 -27.46 33.48 5.63
C VAL A 4 -27.32 32.73 4.30
N GLY A 5 -26.26 33.04 3.55
CA GLY A 5 -25.88 32.31 2.35
C GLY A 5 -25.18 31.01 2.70
N PHE A 6 -25.27 30.00 1.84
CA PHE A 6 -24.45 28.79 1.95
C PHE A 6 -24.02 28.27 0.57
N ILE A 7 -22.90 27.57 0.55
CA ILE A 7 -22.41 26.78 -0.58
C ILE A 7 -22.27 25.33 -0.10
N THR A 8 -22.74 24.37 -0.89
CA THR A 8 -22.49 22.95 -0.65
C THR A 8 -21.78 22.34 -1.84
N ARG A 9 -20.81 21.46 -1.60
CA ARG A 9 -20.15 20.64 -2.62
C ARG A 9 -20.40 19.16 -2.34
N ASP A 10 -20.75 18.38 -3.36
CA ASP A 10 -20.86 16.92 -3.24
C ASP A 10 -19.54 16.20 -3.56
N LEU A 11 -19.50 14.86 -3.41
CA LEU A 11 -18.29 14.07 -3.71
C LEU A 11 -17.84 14.11 -5.18
N SER A 12 -18.71 14.52 -6.10
CA SER A 12 -18.36 14.69 -7.52
C SER A 12 -17.77 16.06 -7.83
N GLY A 13 -17.64 16.93 -6.81
CA GLY A 13 -17.19 18.31 -6.96
C GLY A 13 -18.28 19.28 -7.40
N THR A 14 -19.55 18.85 -7.47
CA THR A 14 -20.64 19.73 -7.91
C THR A 14 -21.02 20.69 -6.78
N THR A 15 -20.89 21.99 -7.03
CA THR A 15 -21.27 23.04 -6.08
C THR A 15 -22.69 23.56 -6.28
N ARG A 16 -23.31 23.98 -5.18
CA ARG A 16 -24.61 24.66 -5.17
C ARG A 16 -24.59 25.78 -4.15
N GLN A 17 -24.80 27.01 -4.61
CA GLN A 17 -24.96 28.19 -3.76
C GLN A 17 -26.44 28.53 -3.58
N SER A 18 -26.84 28.88 -2.37
CA SER A 18 -28.21 29.31 -2.07
C SER A 18 -28.26 30.10 -0.75
N THR A 19 -29.47 30.39 -0.29
CA THR A 19 -29.71 30.98 1.04
C THR A 19 -30.62 30.05 1.84
N PHE A 20 -30.51 30.11 3.16
CA PHE A 20 -31.43 29.37 4.02
C PHE A 20 -32.87 29.79 3.74
N SER A 21 -33.76 28.80 3.59
CA SER A 21 -35.19 29.05 3.40
C SER A 21 -35.79 29.75 4.62
N GLU A 22 -36.75 30.65 4.37
CA GLU A 22 -37.51 31.31 5.44
C GLU A 22 -38.25 30.25 6.29
N GLY A 23 -37.91 30.18 7.58
CA GLY A 23 -38.44 29.22 8.55
C GLY A 23 -37.93 29.49 9.96
N THR A 24 -38.49 28.84 10.97
CA THR A 24 -37.95 28.91 12.36
C THR A 24 -38.01 27.52 13.00
N PRO A 25 -36.88 26.79 13.07
CA PRO A 25 -35.55 27.18 12.57
C PRO A 25 -35.44 27.12 11.03
N SER A 26 -34.48 27.85 10.48
CA SER A 26 -34.09 27.75 9.08
C SER A 26 -33.21 26.51 8.88
N SER A 27 -33.46 25.71 7.83
CA SER A 27 -32.81 24.40 7.68
C SER A 27 -32.26 24.12 6.28
N LEU A 28 -31.16 23.37 6.22
CA LEU A 28 -30.51 22.86 5.01
C LEU A 28 -30.38 21.34 5.09
N ASP A 29 -30.89 20.61 4.09
CA ASP A 29 -30.62 19.18 3.92
C ASP A 29 -29.20 18.99 3.37
N THR A 30 -28.33 18.37 4.17
CA THR A 30 -26.92 18.16 3.83
C THR A 30 -26.63 16.74 3.35
N THR A 31 -27.64 15.90 3.12
CA THR A 31 -27.45 14.45 2.85
C THR A 31 -26.47 14.17 1.70
N GLN A 32 -26.48 14.97 0.63
CA GLN A 32 -25.59 14.82 -0.52
C GLN A 32 -24.31 15.66 -0.45
N ALA A 33 -24.19 16.58 0.52
CA ALA A 33 -23.04 17.46 0.66
C ALA A 33 -21.86 16.74 1.34
N LYS A 34 -20.66 16.90 0.80
CA LYS A 34 -19.38 16.57 1.42
C LYS A 34 -18.83 17.79 2.17
N ASP A 35 -18.88 18.96 1.54
CA ASP A 35 -18.39 20.21 2.11
C ASP A 35 -19.54 21.23 2.19
N ILE A 36 -19.59 22.00 3.27
CA ILE A 36 -20.61 23.02 3.52
C ILE A 36 -19.92 24.29 3.98
N SER A 37 -20.09 25.40 3.26
CA SER A 37 -19.59 26.72 3.64
C SER A 37 -20.76 27.66 3.91
N LEU A 38 -20.71 28.41 5.00
CA LEU A 38 -21.73 29.37 5.41
C LEU A 38 -21.18 30.80 5.32
N ASN A 39 -22.00 31.74 4.80
CA ASN A 39 -21.65 33.16 4.73
C ASN A 39 -21.76 33.82 6.11
N LEU A 40 -20.78 33.56 6.98
CA LEU A 40 -20.72 33.92 8.38
C LEU A 40 -19.25 33.96 8.81
N SER A 41 -18.92 34.80 9.79
CA SER A 41 -17.68 34.68 10.56
C SER A 41 -17.88 33.86 11.83
N ALA A 42 -16.77 33.46 12.47
CA ALA A 42 -16.81 32.81 13.78
C ALA A 42 -17.50 33.69 14.85
N SER A 43 -17.43 35.01 14.73
CA SER A 43 -18.10 35.95 15.64
C SER A 43 -19.62 35.97 15.52
N ASP A 44 -20.17 35.50 14.40
CA ASP A 44 -21.62 35.43 14.20
C ASP A 44 -22.26 34.23 14.90
N ILE A 45 -21.46 33.33 15.48
CA ILE A 45 -21.93 32.08 16.07
C ILE A 45 -21.76 32.11 17.58
N ASP A 46 -22.86 31.93 18.30
CA ASP A 46 -22.89 31.82 19.76
C ASP A 46 -22.58 30.39 20.22
N SER A 47 -23.16 29.38 19.57
CA SER A 47 -22.91 27.97 19.93
C SER A 47 -23.26 26.95 18.84
N TYR A 48 -22.65 25.77 18.95
CA TYR A 48 -22.97 24.59 18.15
C TYR A 48 -23.54 23.49 19.05
N ALA A 49 -24.57 22.80 18.57
CA ALA A 49 -25.15 21.67 19.28
C ALA A 49 -25.53 20.55 18.32
N ARG A 50 -25.19 19.32 18.71
CA ARG A 50 -25.64 18.11 18.02
C ARG A 50 -27.02 17.72 18.53
N ARG A 51 -27.96 17.51 17.60
CA ARG A 51 -29.33 17.05 17.88
C ARG A 51 -29.64 15.84 17.01
N GLY A 52 -29.26 14.65 17.49
CA GLY A 52 -29.36 13.42 16.69
C GLY A 52 -28.36 13.42 15.54
N ALA A 53 -28.86 13.33 14.30
CA ALA A 53 -28.05 13.40 13.08
C ALA A 53 -27.81 14.85 12.61
N ASP A 54 -28.48 15.83 13.21
CA ASP A 54 -28.46 17.21 12.76
C ASP A 54 -27.46 18.04 13.57
N LEU A 55 -26.88 19.04 12.90
CA LEU A 55 -26.06 20.08 13.54
C LEU A 55 -26.87 21.37 13.63
N HIS A 56 -27.03 21.89 14.85
CA HIS A 56 -27.66 23.17 15.12
C HIS A 56 -26.60 24.23 15.38
N LEU A 57 -26.71 25.37 14.71
CA LEU A 57 -25.90 26.56 14.93
C LEU A 57 -26.80 27.65 15.51
N VAL A 58 -26.47 28.15 16.69
CA VAL A 58 -27.12 29.31 17.30
C VAL A 58 -26.27 30.52 16.96
N LEU A 59 -26.84 31.46 16.22
CA LEU A 59 -26.16 32.71 15.85
C LEU A 59 -26.20 33.71 17.01
N ALA A 60 -25.28 34.67 17.01
CA ALA A 60 -25.15 35.72 18.02
C ALA A 60 -26.43 36.60 18.16
N ASP A 61 -27.26 36.66 17.12
CA ASP A 61 -28.56 37.35 17.14
C ASP A 61 -29.72 36.47 17.67
N GLY A 62 -29.44 35.21 18.03
CA GLY A 62 -30.38 34.22 18.55
C GLY A 62 -31.11 33.39 17.48
N GLN A 63 -30.82 33.59 16.19
CA GLN A 63 -31.34 32.75 15.10
C GLN A 63 -30.72 31.34 15.16
N ILE A 64 -31.51 30.32 14.82
CA ILE A 64 -31.02 28.93 14.76
C ILE A 64 -31.01 28.45 13.31
N LEU A 65 -29.84 28.04 12.84
CA LEU A 65 -29.65 27.31 11.58
C LEU A 65 -29.53 25.82 11.86
N VAL A 66 -30.18 24.98 11.06
CA VAL A 66 -30.14 23.52 11.19
C VAL A 66 -29.57 22.89 9.91
N LEU A 67 -28.40 22.27 10.03
CA LEU A 67 -27.85 21.40 9.01
C LEU A 67 -28.37 19.99 9.25
N GLN A 68 -29.42 19.63 8.51
CA GLN A 68 -30.09 18.35 8.63
C GLN A 68 -29.18 17.24 8.09
N ASN A 69 -29.09 16.14 8.83
CA ASN A 69 -28.30 14.96 8.50
C ASN A 69 -26.78 15.22 8.36
N TYR A 70 -26.25 16.26 9.04
CA TYR A 70 -24.83 16.61 9.01
C TYR A 70 -23.93 15.46 9.47
N TYR A 71 -24.31 14.77 10.55
CA TYR A 71 -23.58 13.62 11.10
C TYR A 71 -23.99 12.28 10.47
N GLY A 72 -24.84 12.30 9.44
CA GLY A 72 -25.25 11.10 8.72
C GLY A 72 -24.16 10.62 7.77
N GLN A 73 -23.80 9.34 7.86
CA GLN A 73 -22.84 8.67 6.98
C GLN A 73 -23.48 8.27 5.63
N GLY A 74 -24.18 9.20 4.97
CA GLY A 74 -24.80 8.98 3.65
C GLY A 74 -23.79 8.68 2.55
N THR A 75 -24.16 8.88 1.28
CA THR A 75 -23.25 8.64 0.15
C THR A 75 -21.97 9.51 0.16
N SER A 76 -21.95 10.60 0.94
CA SER A 76 -20.82 11.54 1.04
C SER A 76 -19.74 11.18 2.08
N GLY A 77 -19.98 10.19 2.95
CA GLY A 77 -19.17 10.01 4.16
C GLY A 77 -19.25 11.20 5.13
N GLY A 78 -18.25 11.35 6.01
CA GLY A 78 -18.14 12.48 6.94
C GLY A 78 -18.05 13.83 6.22
N LYS A 79 -18.62 14.88 6.81
CA LYS A 79 -18.78 16.20 6.18
C LYS A 79 -17.88 17.25 6.82
N ASN A 80 -17.42 18.19 6.02
CA ASN A 80 -16.63 19.34 6.47
C ASN A 80 -17.52 20.58 6.54
N LEU A 81 -17.27 21.43 7.55
CA LEU A 81 -17.98 22.69 7.74
C LEU A 81 -16.99 23.84 7.69
N PHE A 82 -17.32 24.85 6.89
CA PHE A 82 -16.54 26.06 6.72
C PHE A 82 -17.40 27.28 7.03
N LEU A 83 -16.73 28.30 7.55
CA LEU A 83 -17.25 29.66 7.66
C LEU A 83 -16.47 30.51 6.69
N SER A 84 -17.18 31.32 5.91
CA SER A 84 -16.52 32.30 5.07
C SER A 84 -17.28 33.58 4.98
N GLU A 85 -16.57 34.68 5.16
CA GLU A 85 -17.10 36.04 5.12
C GLU A 85 -15.98 36.96 4.64
N GLU A 86 -16.29 37.86 3.70
CA GLU A 86 -15.33 38.86 3.19
C GLU A 86 -13.99 38.29 2.67
N GLY A 87 -13.98 37.03 2.21
CA GLY A 87 -12.77 36.35 1.73
C GLY A 87 -11.94 35.62 2.81
N ASP A 88 -12.30 35.73 4.08
CA ASP A 88 -11.78 34.83 5.12
C ASP A 88 -12.42 33.45 4.94
N PHE A 89 -11.62 32.38 5.05
CA PHE A 89 -12.10 31.00 4.92
C PHE A 89 -11.54 30.15 6.06
N VAL A 90 -12.44 29.60 6.87
CA VAL A 90 -12.10 28.95 8.13
C VAL A 90 -12.79 27.61 8.21
N GLU A 91 -12.03 26.54 8.46
CA GLU A 91 -12.57 25.23 8.78
C GLU A 91 -13.04 25.19 10.25
N VAL A 92 -14.23 24.64 10.47
CA VAL A 92 -14.82 24.45 11.79
C VAL A 92 -14.64 22.99 12.21
N ILE A 93 -13.72 22.76 13.14
CA ILE A 93 -13.51 21.45 13.74
C ILE A 93 -14.40 21.35 14.98
N LEU A 94 -15.32 20.39 14.97
CA LEU A 94 -16.31 20.21 16.03
C LEU A 94 -15.97 18.98 16.89
N GLU A 95 -15.76 19.22 18.18
CA GLU A 95 -15.54 18.16 19.17
C GLU A 95 -16.76 18.00 20.08
N ASP A 96 -17.20 16.75 20.26
CA ASP A 96 -18.32 16.42 21.16
C ASP A 96 -17.94 16.70 22.63
N LYS A 97 -18.78 17.49 23.32
CA LYS A 97 -18.80 17.57 24.79
C LYS A 97 -20.02 16.84 25.37
N ALA A 98 -20.04 16.73 26.69
CA ALA A 98 -21.18 16.14 27.40
C ALA A 98 -22.50 16.84 27.03
N GLU A 99 -23.57 16.05 26.90
CA GLU A 99 -24.95 16.51 26.66
C GLU A 99 -25.22 17.17 25.29
N GLY A 100 -24.41 16.86 24.26
CA GLY A 100 -24.65 17.25 22.86
C GLY A 100 -24.33 18.72 22.55
N VAL A 101 -23.59 19.38 23.43
CA VAL A 101 -22.92 20.66 23.14
C VAL A 101 -21.62 20.34 22.42
N LEU A 102 -21.28 21.11 21.39
CA LEU A 102 -20.04 20.95 20.64
C LEU A 102 -19.09 22.10 20.98
N PHE A 103 -17.80 21.78 21.10
CA PHE A 103 -16.76 22.79 21.12
C PHE A 103 -16.20 22.94 19.70
N ALA A 104 -16.13 24.17 19.21
CA ALA A 104 -15.57 24.47 17.91
C ALA A 104 -14.14 25.02 18.06
N SER A 105 -13.20 24.48 17.28
CA SER A 105 -11.96 25.16 16.94
C SER A 105 -12.02 25.63 15.49
N TYR A 106 -11.34 26.74 15.23
CA TYR A 106 -11.36 27.45 13.96
C TYR A 106 -9.95 27.43 13.38
N GLU A 107 -9.79 26.79 12.23
CA GLU A 107 -8.52 26.73 11.53
C GLU A 107 -8.61 27.59 10.27
N PRO A 108 -7.94 28.77 10.23
CA PRO A 108 -7.87 29.56 9.02
C PRO A 108 -7.16 28.77 7.93
N LEU A 109 -7.78 28.70 6.75
CA LEU A 109 -7.20 28.09 5.57
C LEU A 109 -6.64 29.17 4.66
N ASP A 110 -5.40 29.00 4.23
CA ASP A 110 -4.75 29.93 3.31
C ASP A 110 -5.27 29.73 1.88
N LEU A 111 -5.93 30.76 1.35
CA LEU A 111 -6.44 30.82 -0.03
C LEU A 111 -5.51 31.59 -0.97
N SER A 112 -4.30 31.94 -0.53
CA SER A 112 -3.36 32.74 -1.34
C SER A 112 -2.79 32.00 -2.55
N GLY A 113 -2.96 30.68 -2.63
CA GLY A 113 -2.71 29.88 -3.83
C GLY A 113 -3.81 30.07 -4.87
N LYS A 114 -3.45 30.31 -6.13
CA LYS A 114 -4.37 30.65 -7.24
C LYS A 114 -5.47 29.60 -7.56
N TRP A 115 -5.46 28.46 -6.89
CA TRP A 115 -6.36 27.32 -7.09
C TRP A 115 -6.52 26.53 -5.78
N SER A 116 -6.97 27.17 -4.70
CA SER A 116 -7.34 26.39 -3.51
C SER A 116 -8.45 25.41 -3.91
N ALA A 117 -8.37 24.17 -3.41
CA ALA A 117 -9.43 23.19 -3.59
C ALA A 117 -10.81 23.70 -3.10
N TYR A 118 -10.85 24.82 -2.38
CA TYR A 118 -12.05 25.45 -1.82
C TYR A 118 -12.42 26.81 -2.44
N ASP A 119 -11.79 27.24 -3.54
CA ASP A 119 -12.06 28.56 -4.16
C ASP A 119 -13.54 28.78 -4.56
N ASP A 120 -14.23 27.71 -4.93
CA ASP A 120 -15.67 27.70 -5.25
C ASP A 120 -16.59 27.62 -4.01
N MET A 121 -16.01 27.65 -2.80
CA MET A 121 -16.71 27.54 -1.52
C MET A 121 -16.61 28.80 -0.65
N VAL A 122 -16.01 29.88 -1.15
CA VAL A 122 -15.78 31.12 -0.40
C VAL A 122 -16.84 32.18 -0.74
N PHE A 123 -17.37 32.85 0.29
CA PHE A 123 -18.13 34.08 0.09
C PHE A 123 -17.19 35.29 0.03
N LEU A 124 -17.14 35.92 -1.13
CA LEU A 124 -16.42 37.17 -1.36
C LEU A 124 -17.41 38.34 -1.27
N ASP A 125 -17.03 39.43 -0.61
CA ASP A 125 -17.79 40.67 -0.70
C ASP A 125 -17.48 41.32 -2.06
N VAL A 126 -18.49 41.46 -2.91
CA VAL A 126 -18.29 41.70 -4.34
C VAL A 126 -18.20 43.20 -4.62
N ASP A 127 -16.98 43.67 -4.88
CA ASP A 127 -16.70 44.64 -5.95
C ASP A 127 -15.79 44.00 -7.03
N ARG A 128 -16.08 42.73 -7.38
CA ARG A 128 -15.53 42.07 -8.58
C ARG A 128 -16.64 41.97 -9.63
N ILE A 129 -16.52 42.82 -10.65
CA ILE A 129 -17.47 43.01 -11.76
C ILE A 129 -17.86 41.66 -12.38
N GLU A 130 -19.16 41.38 -12.45
CA GLU A 130 -19.69 40.17 -13.10
C GLU A 130 -19.55 40.21 -14.63
N PRO A 131 -19.32 39.06 -15.30
CA PRO A 131 -19.56 38.93 -16.73
C PRO A 131 -21.07 38.82 -17.00
N VAL A 132 -21.60 39.77 -17.76
CA VAL A 132 -22.97 39.71 -18.29
C VAL A 132 -23.09 38.55 -19.29
N ILE A 133 -23.82 37.49 -18.93
CA ILE A 133 -24.24 36.45 -19.89
C ILE A 133 -25.35 37.01 -20.78
N ALA A 134 -25.05 37.17 -22.07
CA ALA A 134 -26.02 37.45 -23.12
C ALA A 134 -26.91 36.23 -23.42
N PRO A 135 -28.24 36.40 -23.61
CA PRO A 135 -29.03 35.41 -24.32
C PRO A 135 -29.01 35.70 -25.83
N LEU A 136 -28.41 34.75 -26.56
CA LEU A 136 -28.98 34.10 -27.74
C LEU A 136 -29.54 34.99 -28.89
N ALA A 137 -28.72 35.17 -29.93
CA ALA A 137 -29.19 35.12 -31.33
C ALA A 137 -28.06 34.63 -32.26
N ALA A 138 -28.34 33.51 -32.93
CA ALA A 138 -27.44 32.75 -33.80
C ALA A 138 -27.02 33.51 -35.09
N PRO A 139 -25.92 33.09 -35.74
CA PRO A 139 -25.39 33.67 -36.96
C PRO A 139 -26.17 33.18 -38.20
N LEU A 140 -26.26 34.01 -39.23
CA LEU A 140 -26.46 33.50 -40.59
C LEU A 140 -25.64 34.30 -41.59
N PHE A 141 -24.61 33.64 -42.10
CA PHE A 141 -23.90 33.96 -43.33
C PHE A 141 -24.86 34.20 -44.50
N GLY A 142 -24.56 35.20 -45.34
CA GLY A 142 -25.13 35.24 -46.69
C GLY A 142 -25.04 36.57 -47.43
N GLY A 143 -23.84 36.96 -47.86
CA GLY A 143 -23.54 37.43 -49.21
C GLY A 143 -24.23 38.69 -49.79
N LEU A 144 -23.38 39.61 -50.26
CA LEU A 144 -23.47 40.35 -51.53
C LEU A 144 -24.87 40.47 -52.17
N GLY A 145 -25.41 41.71 -52.23
CA GLY A 145 -26.55 41.98 -53.10
C GLY A 145 -27.19 43.36 -53.03
N ALA A 146 -26.47 44.37 -53.52
CA ALA A 146 -26.99 45.51 -54.29
C ALA A 146 -27.81 46.65 -53.61
N ALA A 147 -27.31 47.86 -53.93
CA ALA A 147 -28.04 49.02 -54.43
C ALA A 147 -28.72 50.02 -53.47
N GLY A 148 -28.34 51.29 -53.65
CA GLY A 148 -29.17 52.49 -53.45
C GLY A 148 -28.77 53.32 -52.23
N ALA A 149 -28.02 54.42 -52.41
CA ALA A 149 -28.53 55.80 -52.62
C ALA A 149 -29.08 56.39 -51.30
N ALA A 150 -28.81 57.60 -50.84
CA ALA A 150 -28.18 58.83 -51.33
C ALA A 150 -27.79 59.65 -50.06
N ALA A 151 -26.79 60.53 -50.05
CA ALA A 151 -26.95 61.87 -50.58
C ALA A 151 -25.57 62.49 -50.85
N GLY A 152 -25.21 62.53 -52.12
CA GLY A 152 -24.38 63.59 -52.67
C GLY A 152 -25.28 64.70 -53.21
N VAL A 153 -24.89 65.94 -52.95
CA VAL A 153 -25.17 67.15 -53.74
C VAL A 153 -23.91 68.02 -53.55
N ALA A 154 -23.01 68.05 -54.52
CA ALA A 154 -22.93 68.97 -55.67
C ALA A 154 -21.91 70.10 -55.38
N GLY A 155 -20.91 70.39 -56.21
CA GLY A 155 -20.80 70.09 -57.64
C GLY A 155 -19.38 70.06 -58.19
N ALA A 156 -19.26 69.32 -59.29
CA ALA A 156 -18.23 69.49 -60.28
C ALA A 156 -18.60 70.64 -61.23
N ALA A 157 -17.61 71.34 -61.77
CA ALA A 157 -17.71 71.93 -63.10
C ALA A 157 -16.38 71.79 -63.84
N VAL A 158 -16.46 71.07 -64.97
CA VAL A 158 -15.46 70.98 -66.04
C VAL A 158 -16.00 71.81 -67.21
N ILE A 159 -15.15 72.56 -67.93
CA ILE A 159 -15.02 72.65 -69.42
C ILE A 159 -14.28 73.93 -69.88
N ALA A 160 -13.19 73.69 -70.61
CA ALA A 160 -12.58 74.39 -71.77
C ALA A 160 -12.37 75.93 -71.80
N GLY A 161 -11.07 76.30 -71.84
CA GLY A 161 -10.39 76.90 -72.99
C GLY A 161 -10.90 78.19 -73.65
N GLY A 162 -10.02 79.20 -73.74
CA GLY A 162 -9.98 80.11 -74.89
C GLY A 162 -9.76 81.60 -74.59
N GLY A 163 -8.59 82.11 -74.98
CA GLY A 163 -8.47 83.36 -75.74
C GLY A 163 -8.57 84.71 -75.01
N GLY A 164 -7.41 85.36 -74.86
CA GLY A 164 -7.15 86.68 -75.43
C GLY A 164 -7.86 87.92 -74.85
N GLY A 165 -7.06 88.76 -74.17
CA GLY A 165 -6.86 90.15 -74.55
C GLY A 165 -7.92 91.21 -74.19
N GLY A 166 -7.51 92.15 -73.35
CA GLY A 166 -7.72 93.58 -73.61
C GLY A 166 -8.65 94.34 -72.65
N GLY A 167 -8.07 95.36 -72.01
CA GLY A 167 -8.76 96.65 -71.88
C GLY A 167 -9.22 97.05 -70.47
N GLY A 168 -8.30 97.65 -69.72
CA GLY A 168 -8.44 98.96 -69.08
C GLY A 168 -9.72 99.35 -68.34
N GLY A 169 -9.54 99.65 -67.05
CA GLY A 169 -9.97 100.95 -66.52
C GLY A 169 -11.04 100.95 -65.43
N GLY A 170 -10.59 101.12 -64.17
CA GLY A 170 -11.02 102.25 -63.35
C GLY A 170 -12.20 102.07 -62.40
N GLY A 171 -11.89 101.93 -61.11
CA GLY A 171 -12.25 102.95 -60.11
C GLY A 171 -13.48 102.73 -59.21
N GLY A 172 -13.19 102.59 -57.90
CA GLY A 172 -14.05 102.94 -56.75
C GLY A 172 -14.91 101.80 -56.23
N GLY A 173 -14.72 101.22 -55.04
CA GLY A 173 -14.21 101.79 -53.79
C GLY A 173 -15.34 101.83 -52.76
N ASN A 174 -15.76 100.66 -52.27
CA ASN A 174 -16.49 100.48 -51.01
C ASN A 174 -15.85 99.23 -50.35
N GLY A 175 -15.16 99.45 -49.23
CA GLY A 175 -14.36 98.43 -48.55
C GLY A 175 -15.22 97.26 -48.08
N ASN A 176 -15.04 96.11 -48.72
CA ASN A 176 -15.41 94.82 -48.13
C ASN A 176 -14.38 94.53 -47.05
N VAL A 177 -14.78 94.57 -45.78
CA VAL A 177 -13.91 94.15 -44.67
C VAL A 177 -13.69 92.66 -44.83
N ILE A 178 -12.47 92.26 -45.17
CA ILE A 178 -12.07 90.85 -45.16
C ILE A 178 -11.79 90.53 -43.70
N LEU A 179 -12.68 89.77 -43.06
CA LEU A 179 -12.45 89.27 -41.70
C LEU A 179 -11.46 88.10 -41.77
N PRO A 180 -10.47 88.05 -40.88
CA PRO A 180 -9.59 86.88 -40.83
C PRO A 180 -10.35 85.64 -40.37
N THR A 181 -9.90 84.47 -40.83
CA THR A 181 -10.45 83.17 -40.47
C THR A 181 -9.32 82.22 -40.10
N VAL A 182 -9.64 81.20 -39.29
CA VAL A 182 -8.86 79.97 -39.15
C VAL A 182 -9.62 78.87 -39.91
N ASP A 183 -8.91 78.02 -40.63
CA ASP A 183 -9.51 76.87 -41.29
C ASP A 183 -9.77 75.75 -40.27
N ASN A 184 -10.98 75.18 -40.29
CA ASN A 184 -11.42 74.10 -39.38
C ASN A 184 -11.13 74.37 -37.89
N PRO A 185 -11.59 75.49 -37.32
CA PRO A 185 -11.28 75.85 -35.93
C PRO A 185 -11.83 74.85 -34.89
N ASP A 186 -12.85 74.06 -35.24
CA ASP A 186 -13.43 73.03 -34.36
C ASP A 186 -12.81 71.63 -34.57
N ALA A 187 -11.74 71.50 -35.37
CA ALA A 187 -11.11 70.20 -35.61
C ALA A 187 -10.23 69.75 -34.43
N THR A 188 -10.10 68.45 -34.27
CA THR A 188 -9.16 67.82 -33.35
C THR A 188 -8.06 67.10 -34.13
N TYR A 189 -6.80 67.41 -33.81
CA TYR A 189 -5.64 66.77 -34.40
C TYR A 189 -4.93 65.90 -33.36
N PRO A 190 -5.06 64.56 -33.44
CA PRO A 190 -4.27 63.66 -32.62
C PRO A 190 -2.85 63.57 -33.18
N ILE A 191 -1.87 63.77 -32.31
CA ILE A 191 -0.45 63.70 -32.58
C ILE A 191 0.11 62.63 -31.65
N GLY A 192 0.51 61.50 -32.22
CA GLY A 192 1.09 60.41 -31.46
C GLY A 192 2.12 59.60 -32.21
N GLY A 193 2.68 58.60 -31.54
CA GLY A 193 3.68 57.70 -32.08
C GLY A 193 4.99 58.41 -32.45
N ASN A 194 5.68 57.85 -33.45
CA ASN A 194 6.89 58.45 -34.03
C ASN A 194 6.57 59.53 -35.09
N THR A 195 5.50 60.32 -34.90
CA THR A 195 5.10 61.32 -35.90
C THR A 195 6.27 62.25 -36.28
N THR A 196 6.53 62.32 -37.57
CA THR A 196 7.52 63.25 -38.15
C THR A 196 6.85 64.46 -38.79
N ASP A 197 5.52 64.46 -38.84
CA ASP A 197 4.74 65.47 -39.55
C ASP A 197 4.47 66.65 -38.62
N PRO A 198 4.81 67.88 -39.03
CA PRO A 198 4.57 69.06 -38.22
C PRO A 198 3.08 69.37 -38.13
N VAL A 199 2.66 70.06 -37.08
CA VAL A 199 1.29 70.57 -36.98
C VAL A 199 1.19 71.85 -37.80
N VAL A 200 0.25 71.89 -38.74
CA VAL A 200 0.05 73.03 -39.65
C VAL A 200 -1.32 73.64 -39.40
N ILE A 201 -1.35 74.95 -39.14
CA ILE A 201 -2.56 75.72 -38.94
C ILE A 201 -2.63 76.79 -40.04
N THR A 202 -3.77 76.84 -40.73
CA THR A 202 -3.99 77.72 -41.88
C THR A 202 -5.22 78.59 -41.69
N GLY A 203 -5.30 79.64 -42.50
CA GLY A 203 -6.48 80.46 -42.56
C GLY A 203 -6.39 81.55 -43.63
N THR A 204 -7.31 82.50 -43.55
CA THR A 204 -7.37 83.63 -44.49
C THR A 204 -7.42 84.97 -43.77
N GLY A 205 -7.12 86.06 -44.48
CA GLY A 205 -7.26 87.41 -43.94
C GLY A 205 -6.73 88.49 -44.87
N ILE A 206 -6.48 89.68 -44.34
CA ILE A 206 -5.99 90.82 -45.13
C ILE A 206 -4.49 90.63 -45.40
N PRO A 207 -4.02 90.71 -46.67
CA PRO A 207 -2.59 90.64 -46.98
C PRO A 207 -1.74 91.65 -46.18
N GLY A 208 -0.62 91.18 -45.65
CA GLY A 208 0.28 91.96 -44.82
C GLY A 208 -0.10 92.04 -43.33
N SER A 209 -1.17 91.36 -42.89
CA SER A 209 -1.47 91.23 -41.45
C SER A 209 -0.46 90.31 -40.77
N GLU A 210 -0.10 90.61 -39.53
CA GLU A 210 0.66 89.72 -38.65
C GLU A 210 -0.28 88.67 -38.06
N VAL A 211 0.10 87.41 -38.09
CA VAL A 211 -0.62 86.29 -37.46
C VAL A 211 0.29 85.67 -36.41
N GLU A 212 -0.21 85.57 -35.19
CA GLU A 212 0.41 84.87 -34.07
C GLU A 212 -0.47 83.69 -33.69
N VAL A 213 0.10 82.48 -33.66
CA VAL A 213 -0.59 81.26 -33.24
C VAL A 213 0.09 80.73 -31.99
N ASP A 214 -0.68 80.52 -30.93
CA ASP A 214 -0.21 79.91 -29.68
C ASP A 214 -0.79 78.50 -29.51
N MET A 215 0.10 77.56 -29.16
CA MET A 215 -0.23 76.19 -28.78
C MET A 215 0.50 75.85 -27.49
N GLY A 216 -0.22 75.82 -26.36
CA GLY A 216 0.36 75.46 -25.07
C GLY A 216 1.49 76.38 -24.60
N GLY A 217 1.48 77.66 -24.98
CA GLY A 217 2.54 78.62 -24.66
C GLY A 217 3.75 78.57 -25.59
N ILE A 218 3.73 77.73 -26.64
CA ILE A 218 4.64 77.85 -27.78
C ILE A 218 3.96 78.71 -28.83
N THR A 219 4.60 79.83 -29.17
CA THR A 219 4.05 80.82 -30.08
C THR A 219 4.85 80.85 -31.38
N GLN A 220 4.15 80.82 -32.52
CA GLN A 220 4.75 80.96 -33.84
C GLN A 220 4.04 82.07 -34.62
N THR A 221 4.79 82.81 -35.44
CA THR A 221 4.27 83.99 -36.15
C THR A 221 4.46 83.88 -37.66
N THR A 222 3.53 84.41 -38.44
CA THR A 222 3.65 84.55 -39.91
C THR A 222 3.00 85.86 -40.40
N ILE A 223 3.13 86.15 -41.70
CA ILE A 223 2.47 87.29 -42.37
C ILE A 223 1.52 86.76 -43.43
N ILE A 224 0.29 87.27 -43.50
CA ILE A 224 -0.68 86.89 -44.52
C ILE A 224 -0.17 87.29 -45.91
N GLY A 225 -0.10 86.33 -46.84
CA GLY A 225 0.43 86.52 -48.19
C GLY A 225 -0.46 87.40 -49.07
N ASP A 226 0.07 87.82 -50.23
CA ASP A 226 -0.65 88.64 -51.23
C ASP A 226 -1.91 87.94 -51.78
N ASP A 227 -2.00 86.61 -51.65
CA ASP A 227 -3.16 85.79 -52.02
C ASP A 227 -4.24 85.72 -50.95
N GLY A 228 -4.01 86.33 -49.77
CA GLY A 228 -4.94 86.38 -48.65
C GLY A 228 -4.94 85.14 -47.76
N THR A 229 -3.99 84.22 -47.92
CA THR A 229 -3.84 83.02 -47.09
C THR A 229 -2.63 83.10 -46.16
N TRP A 230 -2.67 82.33 -45.08
CA TRP A 230 -1.55 82.19 -44.16
C TRP A 230 -1.41 80.74 -43.69
N GLU A 231 -0.19 80.40 -43.31
CA GLU A 231 0.19 79.08 -42.78
C GLU A 231 1.20 79.30 -41.65
N VAL A 232 0.94 78.66 -40.51
CA VAL A 232 1.89 78.51 -39.40
C VAL A 232 2.14 77.03 -39.18
N THR A 233 3.42 76.68 -39.13
CA THR A 233 3.89 75.31 -38.97
C THR A 233 4.62 75.19 -37.64
N PHE A 234 4.20 74.25 -36.80
CA PHE A 234 4.88 73.85 -35.58
C PHE A 234 5.71 72.59 -35.88
N PRO A 235 7.05 72.71 -35.97
CA PRO A 235 7.92 71.56 -36.12
C PRO A 235 7.73 70.59 -34.96
N VAL A 236 7.85 69.28 -35.22
CA VAL A 236 7.76 68.24 -34.17
C VAL A 236 8.74 68.45 -33.01
N THR A 237 9.87 69.14 -33.23
CA THR A 237 10.86 69.47 -32.19
C THR A 237 10.41 70.56 -31.22
N ASP A 238 9.40 71.33 -31.61
CA ASP A 238 8.95 72.53 -30.90
C ASP A 238 7.54 72.31 -30.29
N LEU A 239 6.99 71.10 -30.41
CA LEU A 239 5.72 70.75 -29.79
C LEU A 239 5.84 70.77 -28.26
N PRO A 240 4.77 71.16 -27.54
CA PRO A 240 4.73 71.04 -26.09
C PRO A 240 4.71 69.56 -25.65
N VAL A 241 4.88 69.31 -24.35
CA VAL A 241 4.79 67.96 -23.76
C VAL A 241 3.40 67.34 -23.99
N ASP A 242 3.22 66.06 -23.72
CA ASP A 242 1.93 65.40 -23.87
C ASP A 242 0.79 66.16 -23.14
N GLY A 243 -0.35 66.27 -23.80
CA GLY A 243 -1.48 67.05 -23.32
C GLY A 243 -2.50 67.42 -24.40
N ASN A 244 -3.59 68.05 -23.97
CA ASN A 244 -4.63 68.58 -24.85
C ASN A 244 -4.52 70.10 -24.95
N TYR A 245 -4.33 70.62 -26.16
CA TYR A 245 -4.04 72.03 -26.42
C TYR A 245 -5.06 72.66 -27.35
N ASP A 246 -5.90 73.54 -26.81
CA ASP A 246 -6.72 74.43 -27.63
C ASP A 246 -5.84 75.54 -28.19
N THR A 247 -5.75 75.65 -29.52
CA THR A 247 -4.90 76.66 -30.16
C THR A 247 -5.62 78.01 -30.24
N THR A 248 -4.88 79.09 -30.09
CA THR A 248 -5.43 80.45 -30.23
C THR A 248 -4.68 81.19 -31.32
N VAL A 249 -5.42 81.98 -32.12
CA VAL A 249 -4.86 82.71 -33.25
C VAL A 249 -5.20 84.18 -33.10
N GLN A 250 -4.16 85.02 -33.00
CA GLN A 250 -4.30 86.46 -33.01
C GLN A 250 -3.87 87.01 -34.37
N VAL A 251 -4.74 87.78 -35.03
CA VAL A 251 -4.43 88.45 -36.30
C VAL A 251 -4.45 89.97 -36.08
N ILE A 252 -3.35 90.64 -36.43
CA ILE A 252 -3.22 92.11 -36.37
C ILE A 252 -3.13 92.64 -37.79
N ASP A 253 -4.17 93.35 -38.23
CA ASP A 253 -4.19 93.92 -39.58
C ASP A 253 -3.23 95.12 -39.73
N PRO A 254 -2.87 95.55 -40.96
CA PRO A 254 -2.00 96.71 -41.17
C PRO A 254 -2.55 98.05 -40.64
N GLY A 255 -3.80 98.08 -40.17
CA GLY A 255 -4.46 99.21 -39.52
C GLY A 255 -4.46 99.11 -37.99
N ASP A 256 -3.68 98.19 -37.41
CA ASP A 256 -3.57 97.90 -35.97
C ASP A 256 -4.87 97.38 -35.34
N THR A 257 -5.79 96.78 -36.10
CA THR A 257 -6.96 96.09 -35.55
C THR A 257 -6.60 94.64 -35.23
N THR A 258 -6.85 94.22 -33.99
CA THR A 258 -6.61 92.86 -33.51
C THR A 258 -7.88 92.01 -33.56
N TYR A 259 -7.73 90.77 -34.02
CA TYR A 259 -8.77 89.74 -34.01
C TYR A 259 -8.25 88.52 -33.25
N ASP A 260 -8.93 88.14 -32.17
CA ASP A 260 -8.67 86.89 -31.44
C ASP A 260 -9.63 85.82 -31.98
N LEU A 261 -9.07 84.73 -32.46
CA LEU A 261 -9.79 83.62 -33.08
C LEU A 261 -9.44 82.32 -32.35
N ASP A 262 -10.43 81.45 -32.19
CA ASP A 262 -10.21 80.08 -31.73
C ASP A 262 -9.65 79.25 -32.89
N GLY A 263 -8.67 78.40 -32.58
CA GLY A 263 -8.10 77.43 -33.49
C GLY A 263 -8.42 75.99 -33.09
N PRO A 264 -8.00 75.02 -33.92
CA PRO A 264 -8.21 73.60 -33.67
C PRO A 264 -7.58 73.13 -32.35
N THR A 265 -8.12 72.06 -31.78
CA THR A 265 -7.55 71.38 -30.62
C THR A 265 -6.48 70.37 -31.08
N VAL A 266 -5.31 70.40 -30.47
CA VAL A 266 -4.21 69.46 -30.74
C VAL A 266 -4.01 68.59 -29.51
N ILE A 267 -4.22 67.27 -29.66
CA ILE A 267 -3.96 66.29 -28.61
C ILE A 267 -2.60 65.66 -28.90
N ILE A 268 -1.65 65.80 -27.99
CA ILE A 268 -0.31 65.26 -28.10
C ILE A 268 -0.16 64.15 -27.09
N ASP A 269 0.19 62.96 -27.56
CA ASP A 269 0.53 61.82 -26.73
C ASP A 269 1.65 61.01 -27.40
N THR A 270 2.86 61.17 -26.89
CA THR A 270 4.07 60.55 -27.44
C THR A 270 4.70 59.55 -26.46
N THR A 271 4.02 59.26 -25.35
CA THR A 271 4.52 58.39 -24.29
C THR A 271 3.99 56.97 -24.50
N PRO A 272 4.87 55.97 -24.70
CA PRO A 272 4.44 54.58 -24.76
C PRO A 272 3.77 54.11 -23.46
N PRO A 273 2.75 53.24 -23.54
CA PRO A 273 2.10 52.70 -22.35
C PRO A 273 3.05 51.83 -21.54
N GLU A 274 2.90 51.88 -20.21
CA GLU A 274 3.57 50.98 -19.27
C GLU A 274 2.86 49.63 -19.19
N ILE A 275 3.63 48.57 -18.90
CA ILE A 275 3.11 47.21 -18.69
C ILE A 275 3.98 46.46 -17.69
N GLU A 276 3.34 45.63 -16.88
CA GLU A 276 3.95 44.74 -15.91
C GLU A 276 3.31 43.36 -16.01
N VAL A 277 4.10 42.29 -15.86
CA VAL A 277 3.62 40.92 -15.76
C VAL A 277 3.50 40.57 -14.27
N THR A 278 2.33 40.09 -13.86
CA THR A 278 2.04 39.74 -12.46
C THR A 278 1.88 38.25 -12.23
N SER A 279 1.76 37.42 -13.29
CA SER A 279 1.83 35.96 -13.21
C SER A 279 1.88 35.31 -14.60
N GLY A 280 2.25 34.03 -14.63
CA GLY A 280 2.36 33.15 -15.78
C GLY A 280 3.79 32.96 -16.24
N THR A 281 4.77 33.52 -15.52
CA THR A 281 6.15 33.65 -16.00
C THR A 281 7.23 33.39 -14.95
N GLN A 282 8.46 33.21 -15.42
CA GLN A 282 9.61 32.95 -14.55
C GLN A 282 9.89 34.11 -13.58
N SER A 283 9.73 35.36 -14.01
CA SER A 283 9.96 36.53 -13.15
C SER A 283 9.02 36.59 -11.94
N THR A 284 7.85 35.96 -12.02
CA THR A 284 6.90 35.80 -10.91
C THR A 284 7.08 34.50 -10.14
N GLY A 285 8.03 33.64 -10.55
CA GLY A 285 8.30 32.34 -9.95
C GLY A 285 7.39 31.22 -10.45
N ASP A 286 6.62 31.46 -11.52
CA ASP A 286 5.64 30.50 -12.01
C ASP A 286 6.30 29.47 -12.95
N VAL A 287 5.86 28.22 -12.82
CA VAL A 287 6.20 27.09 -13.69
C VAL A 287 4.90 26.48 -14.15
N VAL A 288 4.71 26.36 -15.47
CA VAL A 288 3.49 25.78 -16.04
C VAL A 288 3.52 24.27 -15.85
N ASN A 289 2.66 23.78 -14.97
CA ASN A 289 2.50 22.35 -14.75
C ASN A 289 1.59 21.68 -15.79
N GLY A 290 1.50 20.35 -15.76
CA GLY A 290 0.71 19.59 -16.72
C GLY A 290 -0.78 19.93 -16.69
N SER A 291 -1.34 20.26 -15.52
CA SER A 291 -2.73 20.69 -15.39
C SER A 291 -2.96 22.06 -16.02
N GLU A 292 -2.09 23.02 -15.73
CA GLU A 292 -2.12 24.36 -16.29
C GLU A 292 -1.89 24.36 -17.81
N GLN A 293 -0.93 23.57 -18.29
CA GLN A 293 -0.69 23.37 -19.73
C GLN A 293 -1.95 22.80 -20.41
N SER A 294 -2.61 21.80 -19.80
CA SER A 294 -3.78 21.15 -20.39
C SER A 294 -5.03 22.02 -20.40
N SER A 295 -5.17 22.91 -19.41
CA SER A 295 -6.29 23.84 -19.26
C SER A 295 -6.11 25.15 -20.04
N GLY A 296 -4.89 25.39 -20.51
CA GLY A 296 -4.47 26.61 -21.20
C GLY A 296 -3.57 27.46 -20.31
N THR A 297 -2.41 27.82 -20.82
CA THR A 297 -1.41 28.63 -20.11
C THR A 297 -1.84 30.08 -20.11
N VAL A 298 -1.95 30.69 -18.93
CA VAL A 298 -2.42 32.08 -18.77
C VAL A 298 -1.29 33.00 -18.34
N ILE A 299 -1.12 34.11 -19.04
CA ILE A 299 -0.22 35.20 -18.67
C ILE A 299 -1.08 36.40 -18.28
N THR A 300 -0.82 36.98 -17.11
CA THR A 300 -1.58 38.11 -16.58
C THR A 300 -0.67 39.25 -16.16
N GLY A 301 -1.21 40.46 -16.15
CA GLY A 301 -0.45 41.61 -15.71
C GLY A 301 -1.31 42.86 -15.51
N THR A 302 -0.61 43.98 -15.35
CA THR A 302 -1.19 45.32 -15.32
C THR A 302 -0.62 46.20 -16.41
N GLY A 303 -1.37 47.23 -16.83
CA GLY A 303 -0.91 48.20 -17.80
C GLY A 303 -1.82 49.43 -17.88
N GLU A 304 -1.59 50.27 -18.88
CA GLU A 304 -2.43 51.43 -19.14
C GLU A 304 -3.81 51.03 -19.69
N ALA A 305 -4.89 51.47 -19.03
CA ALA A 305 -6.26 51.15 -19.42
C ALA A 305 -6.57 51.59 -20.86
N GLY A 306 -7.11 50.67 -21.66
CA GLY A 306 -7.40 50.90 -23.08
C GLY A 306 -6.25 50.54 -24.02
N ALA A 307 -5.01 50.39 -23.54
CA ALA A 307 -3.91 49.93 -24.37
C ALA A 307 -4.14 48.48 -24.84
N THR A 308 -3.68 48.16 -26.05
CA THR A 308 -3.65 46.80 -26.57
C THR A 308 -2.37 46.10 -26.09
N VAL A 309 -2.47 44.83 -25.68
CA VAL A 309 -1.34 43.98 -25.31
C VAL A 309 -1.29 42.80 -26.26
N LEU A 310 -0.15 42.59 -26.93
CA LEU A 310 0.16 41.47 -27.81
C LEU A 310 1.22 40.59 -27.13
N VAL A 311 0.90 39.34 -26.85
CA VAL A 311 1.82 38.35 -26.27
C VAL A 311 2.12 37.29 -27.33
N GLU A 312 3.40 37.00 -27.54
CA GLU A 312 3.88 35.97 -28.45
C GLU A 312 4.72 34.92 -27.72
N ILE A 313 4.38 33.64 -27.93
CA ILE A 313 5.11 32.49 -27.42
C ILE A 313 5.25 31.47 -28.56
N ASN A 314 6.47 31.02 -28.85
CA ASN A 314 6.76 30.02 -29.89
C ASN A 314 6.16 30.35 -31.29
N GLY A 315 5.98 31.64 -31.60
CA GLY A 315 5.39 32.10 -32.86
C GLY A 315 3.86 32.08 -32.91
N PHE A 316 3.19 31.72 -31.81
CA PHE A 316 1.76 31.97 -31.61
C PHE A 316 1.59 33.34 -30.96
N SER A 317 0.70 34.17 -31.50
CA SER A 317 0.46 35.53 -30.99
C SER A 317 -1.00 35.68 -30.59
N HIS A 318 -1.24 36.18 -29.38
CA HIS A 318 -2.57 36.50 -28.86
C HIS A 318 -2.61 37.94 -28.38
N SER A 319 -3.74 38.60 -28.56
CA SER A 319 -3.92 40.01 -28.19
C SER A 319 -5.10 40.19 -27.25
N THR A 320 -4.97 41.13 -26.31
CA THR A 320 -6.04 41.59 -25.42
C THR A 320 -5.98 43.11 -25.27
N THR A 321 -6.98 43.68 -24.59
CA THR A 321 -7.00 45.11 -24.21
C THR A 321 -6.94 45.21 -22.70
N VAL A 322 -6.15 46.14 -22.18
CA VAL A 322 -6.09 46.42 -20.74
C VAL A 322 -7.44 46.97 -20.28
N GLY A 323 -8.02 46.34 -19.26
CA GLY A 323 -9.28 46.72 -18.66
C GLY A 323 -9.22 48.10 -17.98
N GLY A 324 -10.39 48.66 -17.67
CA GLY A 324 -10.48 49.96 -16.97
C GLY A 324 -9.92 49.94 -15.55
N ASP A 325 -9.72 48.76 -14.96
CA ASP A 325 -9.05 48.53 -13.69
C ASP A 325 -7.52 48.37 -13.82
N GLY A 326 -7.00 48.47 -15.04
CA GLY A 326 -5.59 48.30 -15.36
C GLY A 326 -5.16 46.84 -15.55
N SER A 327 -6.06 45.85 -15.46
CA SER A 327 -5.71 44.44 -15.60
C SER A 327 -5.71 43.96 -17.05
N TRP A 328 -4.86 42.98 -17.37
CA TRP A 328 -4.92 42.26 -18.64
C TRP A 328 -4.61 40.77 -18.46
N SER A 329 -5.12 39.95 -19.37
CA SER A 329 -4.91 38.50 -19.38
C SER A 329 -4.91 37.96 -20.81
N VAL A 330 -3.99 37.05 -21.09
CA VAL A 330 -3.89 36.30 -22.34
C VAL A 330 -3.78 34.81 -22.03
N THR A 331 -4.51 33.98 -22.76
CA THR A 331 -4.48 32.52 -22.62
C THR A 331 -3.97 31.89 -23.90
N PHE A 332 -3.03 30.96 -23.78
CA PHE A 332 -2.54 30.10 -24.85
C PHE A 332 -3.16 28.72 -24.72
N ASP A 333 -3.66 28.17 -25.83
CA ASP A 333 -4.27 26.85 -25.86
C ASP A 333 -3.22 25.75 -25.60
N ALA A 334 -3.65 24.61 -25.08
CA ALA A 334 -2.78 23.45 -24.82
C ALA A 334 -2.03 22.94 -26.06
N SER A 335 -2.50 23.23 -27.28
CA SER A 335 -1.78 22.86 -28.52
C SER A 335 -0.64 23.81 -28.89
N GLU A 336 -0.57 24.99 -28.28
CA GLU A 336 0.39 26.04 -28.59
C GLU A 336 1.64 25.95 -27.69
N ILE A 337 1.48 25.36 -26.50
CA ILE A 337 2.56 25.05 -25.55
C ILE A 337 2.77 23.54 -25.52
N ALA A 338 3.98 23.05 -25.77
CA ALA A 338 4.26 21.62 -25.74
C ALA A 338 4.37 21.10 -24.29
N THR A 339 4.13 19.80 -24.09
CA THR A 339 4.45 19.12 -22.82
C THR A 339 5.96 18.87 -22.71
N GLY A 340 6.46 18.75 -21.49
CA GLY A 340 7.84 18.41 -21.14
C GLY A 340 8.40 19.32 -20.06
N ASP A 341 9.72 19.23 -19.85
CA ASP A 341 10.51 20.13 -18.99
C ASP A 341 11.43 21.00 -19.88
N TYR A 342 11.09 22.28 -20.01
CA TYR A 342 11.86 23.26 -20.79
C TYR A 342 11.54 24.70 -20.42
N SER A 343 12.30 25.64 -21.01
CA SER A 343 11.97 27.07 -20.96
C SER A 343 11.93 27.69 -22.36
N THR A 344 11.04 28.64 -22.58
CA THR A 344 10.92 29.39 -23.85
C THR A 344 10.68 30.88 -23.61
N GLY A 345 11.05 31.72 -24.57
CA GLY A 345 10.89 33.17 -24.47
C GLY A 345 9.46 33.61 -24.79
N ILE A 346 9.02 34.67 -24.10
CA ILE A 346 7.77 35.39 -24.33
C ILE A 346 8.14 36.79 -24.82
N ALA A 347 7.51 37.25 -25.90
CA ALA A 347 7.58 38.64 -26.33
C ALA A 347 6.24 39.33 -26.07
N ILE A 348 6.26 40.43 -25.33
CA ILE A 348 5.08 41.22 -25.00
C ILE A 348 5.24 42.61 -25.62
N THR A 349 4.25 43.06 -26.38
CA THR A 349 4.21 44.43 -26.91
C THR A 349 2.91 45.08 -26.48
N THR A 350 2.99 46.30 -25.92
CA THR A 350 1.81 47.10 -25.63
C THR A 350 1.77 48.35 -26.51
N THR A 351 0.57 48.72 -26.95
CA THR A 351 0.32 49.86 -27.84
C THR A 351 -0.90 50.63 -27.37
N ASP A 352 -0.79 51.96 -27.25
CA ASP A 352 -1.90 52.83 -26.86
C ASP A 352 -2.77 53.24 -28.08
N ASP A 353 -3.79 54.07 -27.84
CA ASP A 353 -4.69 54.59 -28.89
C ASP A 353 -4.01 55.64 -29.82
N PHE A 354 -2.79 56.06 -29.48
CA PHE A 354 -1.98 57.04 -30.22
C PHE A 354 -0.80 56.40 -30.98
N ASP A 355 -0.81 55.05 -31.10
CA ASP A 355 0.21 54.23 -31.76
C ASP A 355 1.61 54.30 -31.11
N ASN A 356 1.72 54.76 -29.86
CA ASN A 356 2.96 54.59 -29.09
C ASN A 356 3.07 53.14 -28.62
N SER A 357 4.27 52.57 -28.65
CA SER A 357 4.46 51.16 -28.27
C SER A 357 5.72 50.92 -27.46
N SER A 358 5.65 49.92 -26.57
CA SER A 358 6.76 49.42 -25.79
C SER A 358 6.79 47.89 -25.85
N SER A 359 7.99 47.29 -25.74
CA SER A 359 8.18 45.84 -25.82
C SER A 359 9.01 45.31 -24.66
N TYR A 360 8.61 44.15 -24.15
CA TYR A 360 9.19 43.45 -23.02
C TYR A 360 9.41 41.99 -23.38
N THR A 361 10.43 41.38 -22.79
CA THR A 361 10.70 39.95 -22.96
C THR A 361 10.67 39.28 -21.60
N GLU A 362 10.04 38.12 -21.55
CA GLU A 362 9.87 37.33 -20.35
C GLU A 362 10.16 35.85 -20.65
N THR A 363 10.22 34.98 -19.65
CA THR A 363 10.45 33.54 -19.86
C THR A 363 9.27 32.73 -19.34
N LEU A 364 8.80 31.79 -20.16
CA LEU A 364 7.91 30.72 -19.73
C LEU A 364 8.75 29.51 -19.32
N VAL A 365 8.56 29.01 -18.11
CA VAL A 365 9.09 27.72 -17.67
C VAL A 365 7.94 26.72 -17.70
N VAL A 366 8.16 25.57 -18.33
CA VAL A 366 7.17 24.50 -18.48
C VAL A 366 7.78 23.26 -17.88
N ASP A 367 7.04 22.63 -16.97
CA ASP A 367 7.38 21.33 -16.40
C ASP A 367 6.09 20.55 -16.22
N THR A 368 5.79 19.63 -17.14
CA THR A 368 4.54 18.87 -17.14
C THR A 368 4.72 17.40 -16.78
N GLU A 369 5.90 16.99 -16.34
CA GLU A 369 6.26 15.57 -16.21
C GLU A 369 6.98 15.32 -14.89
N THR A 370 6.67 14.21 -14.22
CA THR A 370 7.44 13.74 -13.07
C THR A 370 7.73 12.25 -13.18
N ALA A 371 8.65 11.75 -12.36
CA ALA A 371 9.13 10.36 -12.41
C ALA A 371 9.07 9.66 -11.05
N LEU A 372 8.76 8.37 -11.07
CA LEU A 372 8.71 7.50 -9.89
C LEU A 372 9.10 6.06 -10.28
N SER A 373 9.93 5.42 -9.45
CA SER A 373 10.28 4.00 -9.56
C SER A 373 10.43 3.34 -8.19
N PHE A 374 10.44 2.00 -8.17
CA PHE A 374 10.55 1.16 -6.98
C PHE A 374 11.76 0.25 -7.07
N ASN A 375 12.44 0.03 -5.95
CA ASN A 375 13.39 -1.06 -5.81
C ASN A 375 12.68 -2.33 -5.33
N THR A 376 13.34 -3.47 -5.47
CA THR A 376 12.88 -4.74 -4.89
C THR A 376 12.80 -4.61 -3.37
N VAL A 377 11.67 -5.02 -2.78
CA VAL A 377 11.46 -5.04 -1.32
C VAL A 377 12.16 -6.26 -0.73
N GLU A 378 12.93 -6.06 0.35
CA GLU A 378 13.71 -7.11 1.06
C GLU A 378 14.59 -8.03 0.17
N GLY A 379 14.86 -7.61 -1.07
CA GLY A 379 15.74 -8.32 -2.01
C GLY A 379 15.02 -9.26 -2.98
N ASP A 380 13.77 -9.67 -2.71
CA ASP A 380 13.00 -10.60 -3.55
C ASP A 380 11.49 -10.29 -3.68
N ASN A 381 11.01 -9.18 -3.09
CA ASN A 381 9.59 -8.80 -2.95
C ASN A 381 8.75 -9.77 -2.09
N MET A 382 9.40 -10.58 -1.28
CA MET A 382 8.75 -11.41 -0.27
C MET A 382 9.21 -10.92 1.11
N VAL A 383 8.28 -10.87 2.06
CA VAL A 383 8.59 -10.46 3.43
C VAL A 383 8.40 -11.67 4.33
N ASN A 384 9.51 -12.22 4.82
CA ASN A 384 9.52 -13.33 5.77
C ASN A 384 9.26 -12.86 7.20
N ALA A 385 9.12 -13.80 8.15
CA ALA A 385 8.85 -13.50 9.55
C ALA A 385 9.95 -12.67 10.22
N ALA A 386 11.22 -12.90 9.88
CA ALA A 386 12.34 -12.17 10.44
C ALA A 386 12.32 -10.71 9.94
N GLU A 387 12.17 -10.51 8.63
CA GLU A 387 12.05 -9.20 7.99
C GLU A 387 10.83 -8.43 8.50
N ALA A 388 9.67 -9.09 8.60
CA ALA A 388 8.48 -8.48 9.19
C ALA A 388 8.71 -8.04 10.65
N SER A 389 9.45 -8.84 11.43
CA SER A 389 9.75 -8.54 12.84
C SER A 389 10.77 -7.41 13.03
N ASP A 390 11.69 -7.23 12.09
CA ASP A 390 12.66 -6.13 12.07
C ASP A 390 12.04 -4.83 11.51
N GLY A 391 10.95 -4.95 10.75
CA GLY A 391 10.30 -3.87 10.02
C GLY A 391 10.80 -3.79 8.57
N VAL A 392 9.93 -3.34 7.67
CA VAL A 392 10.20 -3.32 6.22
C VAL A 392 10.51 -1.91 5.75
N THR A 393 11.56 -1.78 4.94
CA THR A 393 11.93 -0.49 4.34
C THR A 393 11.66 -0.49 2.85
N LEU A 394 10.76 0.38 2.42
CA LEU A 394 10.43 0.59 1.02
C LEU A 394 11.34 1.68 0.44
N THR A 395 11.91 1.43 -0.73
CA THR A 395 12.84 2.35 -1.39
C THR A 395 12.57 2.43 -2.89
N GLY A 396 13.06 3.51 -3.50
CA GLY A 396 12.97 3.70 -4.94
C GLY A 396 13.67 4.98 -5.38
N THR A 397 13.33 5.43 -6.59
CA THR A 397 13.80 6.72 -7.11
C THR A 397 12.66 7.61 -7.55
N GLY A 398 12.91 8.91 -7.58
CA GLY A 398 12.01 9.91 -8.12
C GLY A 398 12.77 11.17 -8.52
N GLU A 399 12.02 12.21 -8.83
CA GLU A 399 12.59 13.53 -9.09
C GLU A 399 13.04 14.22 -7.80
N ALA A 400 14.24 14.80 -7.80
CA ALA A 400 14.81 15.41 -6.59
C ALA A 400 13.93 16.56 -6.04
N GLY A 401 13.63 16.52 -4.75
CA GLY A 401 12.74 17.49 -4.10
C GLY A 401 11.26 17.15 -4.18
N ALA A 402 10.86 16.14 -4.97
CA ALA A 402 9.47 15.69 -4.99
C ALA A 402 9.02 15.15 -3.62
N ALA A 403 7.79 15.48 -3.23
CA ALA A 403 7.14 14.91 -2.06
C ALA A 403 6.63 13.50 -2.38
N ILE A 404 6.87 12.55 -1.49
CA ILE A 404 6.46 11.16 -1.60
C ILE A 404 5.46 10.85 -0.48
N SER A 405 4.33 10.23 -0.85
CA SER A 405 3.37 9.63 0.08
C SER A 405 3.22 8.14 -0.27
N VAL A 406 3.56 7.26 0.66
CA VAL A 406 3.45 5.81 0.52
C VAL A 406 2.33 5.32 1.43
N VAL A 407 1.44 4.49 0.89
CA VAL A 407 0.41 3.78 1.65
C VAL A 407 0.70 2.28 1.56
N PHE A 408 0.97 1.66 2.70
CA PHE A 408 1.20 0.21 2.82
C PHE A 408 0.42 -0.30 4.03
N GLN A 409 -0.36 -1.38 3.84
CA GLN A 409 -1.19 -1.99 4.89
C GLN A 409 -2.12 -0.99 5.63
N GLY A 410 -2.54 0.08 4.93
CA GLY A 410 -3.40 1.14 5.49
C GLY A 410 -2.66 2.19 6.32
N VAL A 411 -1.34 2.06 6.48
CA VAL A 411 -0.47 3.06 7.12
C VAL A 411 0.13 3.96 6.05
N THR A 412 0.10 5.28 6.29
CA THR A 412 0.68 6.28 5.38
C THR A 412 1.98 6.80 5.94
N GLN A 413 3.05 6.71 5.15
CA GLN A 413 4.34 7.31 5.43
C GLN A 413 4.68 8.36 4.36
N THR A 414 5.39 9.42 4.75
CA THR A 414 5.81 10.47 3.82
C THR A 414 7.31 10.71 3.88
N THR A 415 7.87 11.13 2.75
CA THR A 415 9.29 11.52 2.65
C THR A 415 9.47 12.51 1.49
N THR A 416 10.69 12.98 1.29
CA THR A 416 11.07 13.81 0.13
C THR A 416 12.20 13.10 -0.60
N VAL A 417 12.13 13.09 -1.93
CA VAL A 417 13.21 12.54 -2.76
C VAL A 417 14.48 13.37 -2.55
N ALA A 418 15.57 12.70 -2.20
CA ALA A 418 16.86 13.32 -1.96
C ALA A 418 17.48 13.88 -3.25
N GLY A 419 18.52 14.70 -3.11
CA GLY A 419 19.21 15.32 -4.26
C GLY A 419 19.91 14.32 -5.20
N ASP A 420 20.10 13.07 -4.79
CA ASP A 420 20.61 11.98 -5.63
C ASP A 420 19.48 11.18 -6.33
N GLY A 421 18.22 11.58 -6.14
CA GLY A 421 17.04 10.94 -6.72
C GLY A 421 16.49 9.78 -5.90
N SER A 422 17.07 9.44 -4.74
CA SER A 422 16.59 8.33 -3.91
C SER A 422 15.49 8.75 -2.93
N TRP A 423 14.59 7.82 -2.60
CA TRP A 423 13.65 7.96 -1.49
C TRP A 423 13.56 6.66 -0.68
N SER A 424 13.18 6.80 0.59
CA SER A 424 13.01 5.68 1.51
C SER A 424 11.97 6.02 2.58
N VAL A 425 11.13 5.04 2.91
CA VAL A 425 10.22 5.05 4.07
C VAL A 425 10.30 3.70 4.78
N SER A 426 10.17 3.70 6.09
CA SER A 426 10.20 2.48 6.90
C SER A 426 8.84 2.26 7.57
N TYR A 427 8.46 0.98 7.68
CA TYR A 427 7.28 0.51 8.39
C TYR A 427 7.73 -0.35 9.56
N ASP A 428 7.18 -0.08 10.73
CA ASP A 428 7.52 -0.85 11.93
C ASP A 428 6.86 -2.23 11.87
N ALA A 429 7.36 -3.17 12.66
CA ALA A 429 6.79 -4.52 12.73
C ALA A 429 5.28 -4.53 13.05
N SER A 430 4.78 -3.54 13.82
CA SER A 430 3.35 -3.41 14.14
C SER A 430 2.48 -3.03 12.95
N ASP A 431 3.08 -2.48 11.89
CA ASP A 431 2.37 -2.09 10.66
C ASP A 431 2.21 -3.27 9.69
N ILE A 432 2.89 -4.39 9.95
CA ILE A 432 2.93 -5.57 9.08
C ILE A 432 2.14 -6.69 9.76
N ALA A 433 0.98 -7.01 9.19
CA ALA A 433 0.20 -8.16 9.67
C ALA A 433 0.96 -9.47 9.41
N SER A 434 1.02 -10.36 10.39
CA SER A 434 1.54 -11.71 10.21
C SER A 434 0.60 -12.55 9.35
N GLY A 435 1.16 -13.52 8.64
CA GLY A 435 0.47 -14.54 7.87
C GLY A 435 0.97 -14.63 6.44
N THR A 436 0.29 -15.43 5.63
CA THR A 436 0.68 -15.70 4.24
C THR A 436 -0.34 -15.12 3.24
N TYR A 437 -0.03 -13.98 2.62
CA TYR A 437 -0.94 -13.25 1.73
C TYR A 437 -0.24 -12.33 0.71
N ASP A 438 -0.91 -12.06 -0.41
CA ASP A 438 -0.47 -11.06 -1.39
C ASP A 438 -0.83 -9.66 -0.88
N SER A 439 0.08 -8.72 -1.05
CA SER A 439 -0.12 -7.32 -0.65
C SER A 439 0.44 -6.38 -1.71
N SER A 440 0.13 -5.10 -1.58
CA SER A 440 0.73 -4.06 -2.41
C SER A 440 0.84 -2.77 -1.63
N PHE A 441 1.80 -1.93 -2.01
CA PHE A 441 1.88 -0.55 -1.55
C PHE A 441 1.65 0.39 -2.72
N THR A 442 1.07 1.55 -2.42
CA THR A 442 0.82 2.61 -3.40
C THR A 442 1.64 3.83 -3.04
N VAL A 443 2.35 4.38 -4.02
CA VAL A 443 3.17 5.57 -3.85
C VAL A 443 2.67 6.66 -4.77
N THR A 444 2.46 7.84 -4.21
CA THR A 444 2.20 9.07 -4.94
C THR A 444 3.41 9.98 -4.79
N ALA A 445 3.95 10.44 -5.92
CA ALA A 445 4.98 11.46 -5.98
C ALA A 445 4.41 12.76 -6.54
N THR A 446 4.81 13.89 -5.96
CA THR A 446 4.45 15.24 -6.41
C THR A 446 5.72 16.08 -6.52
N ASP A 447 6.05 16.56 -7.72
CA ASP A 447 7.23 17.39 -7.95
C ASP A 447 7.04 18.85 -7.46
N LEU A 448 8.01 19.71 -7.78
CA LEU A 448 7.98 21.12 -7.38
C LEU A 448 7.04 21.98 -8.22
N ALA A 449 6.71 21.56 -9.45
CA ALA A 449 5.71 22.21 -10.30
C ALA A 449 4.27 21.80 -9.94
N GLY A 450 4.12 20.73 -9.15
CA GLY A 450 2.85 20.16 -8.73
C GLY A 450 2.34 19.03 -9.63
N ASN A 451 3.15 18.50 -10.55
CA ASN A 451 2.77 17.31 -11.30
C ASN A 451 2.76 16.10 -10.37
N THR A 452 1.78 15.21 -10.55
CA THR A 452 1.62 14.02 -9.71
C THR A 452 1.69 12.74 -10.53
N ILE A 453 2.40 11.73 -10.00
CA ILE A 453 2.35 10.34 -10.49
C ILE A 453 1.99 9.41 -9.33
N THR A 454 1.13 8.43 -9.59
CA THR A 454 0.79 7.40 -8.62
C THR A 454 0.98 6.02 -9.24
N SER A 455 1.71 5.17 -8.54
CA SER A 455 2.00 3.80 -8.96
C SER A 455 1.92 2.85 -7.77
N SER A 456 1.55 1.61 -8.02
CA SER A 456 1.52 0.54 -7.02
C SER A 456 2.57 -0.52 -7.33
N HIS A 457 3.04 -1.21 -6.30
CA HIS A 457 4.00 -2.31 -6.40
C HIS A 457 3.53 -3.48 -5.55
N ASP A 458 3.47 -4.66 -6.16
CA ASP A 458 3.00 -5.88 -5.52
C ASP A 458 4.13 -6.56 -4.75
N ILE A 459 3.82 -7.10 -3.59
CA ILE A 459 4.69 -7.89 -2.74
C ILE A 459 3.93 -9.10 -2.21
N ARG A 460 4.64 -10.07 -1.63
CA ARG A 460 4.02 -11.13 -0.85
C ARG A 460 4.54 -11.08 0.58
N VAL A 461 3.64 -11.19 1.55
CA VAL A 461 3.99 -11.36 2.95
C VAL A 461 3.77 -12.82 3.29
N ASP A 462 4.78 -13.45 3.90
CA ASP A 462 4.73 -14.85 4.26
C ASP A 462 5.56 -15.06 5.52
N THR A 463 4.91 -15.09 6.68
CA THR A 463 5.60 -15.09 7.97
C THR A 463 5.37 -16.38 8.77
N GLU A 464 4.87 -17.44 8.14
CA GLU A 464 4.45 -18.67 8.81
C GLU A 464 4.79 -19.89 7.95
N VAL A 465 4.76 -21.08 8.56
CA VAL A 465 4.89 -22.34 7.84
C VAL A 465 3.53 -23.05 7.88
N ASP A 466 2.66 -22.77 6.90
CA ASP A 466 1.30 -23.32 6.87
C ASP A 466 1.00 -24.02 5.53
N PRO A 467 0.61 -25.31 5.51
CA PRO A 467 0.36 -26.19 6.65
C PRO A 467 1.63 -26.67 7.35
N PHE A 468 1.53 -27.03 8.64
CA PHE A 468 2.49 -27.89 9.32
C PHE A 468 1.79 -28.77 10.36
N THR A 469 1.89 -30.09 10.20
CA THR A 469 1.23 -31.09 11.05
C THR A 469 2.14 -32.28 11.33
N VAL A 470 1.80 -33.02 12.39
CA VAL A 470 2.31 -34.36 12.70
C VAL A 470 1.11 -35.30 12.88
N GLU A 471 1.22 -36.54 12.41
CA GLU A 471 0.21 -37.57 12.66
C GLU A 471 0.23 -37.97 14.14
N PRO A 472 -0.94 -38.04 14.81
CA PRO A 472 -1.03 -38.14 16.26
C PRO A 472 -0.69 -39.53 16.82
N ASN A 473 -0.56 -40.54 15.94
CA ASN A 473 -0.21 -41.89 16.36
C ASN A 473 0.91 -42.41 15.45
N GLN A 474 1.99 -42.94 16.04
CA GLN A 474 3.11 -43.53 15.30
C GLN A 474 2.85 -44.98 14.88
N THR A 475 2.07 -45.70 15.68
CA THR A 475 1.52 -47.03 15.38
C THR A 475 0.00 -47.01 15.51
N SER A 476 -0.66 -48.17 15.60
CA SER A 476 -2.13 -48.21 15.65
C SER A 476 -2.74 -47.62 16.93
N ASN A 477 -1.97 -47.62 18.02
CA ASN A 477 -2.35 -47.23 19.37
C ASN A 477 -1.37 -46.24 20.01
N ASP A 478 -0.35 -45.79 19.26
CA ASP A 478 0.69 -44.87 19.72
C ASP A 478 1.60 -45.40 20.84
N ILE A 479 1.62 -46.72 20.98
CA ILE A 479 2.53 -47.45 21.87
C ILE A 479 3.28 -48.43 20.98
N ILE A 480 4.60 -48.29 20.90
CA ILE A 480 5.47 -49.14 20.10
C ILE A 480 5.78 -50.38 20.93
N ASN A 481 5.20 -51.51 20.54
CA ASN A 481 5.49 -52.81 21.17
C ASN A 481 6.81 -53.42 20.66
N GLN A 482 7.20 -54.59 21.17
CA GLN A 482 8.44 -55.26 20.80
C GLN A 482 8.52 -55.62 19.30
N ASP A 483 7.43 -56.11 18.70
CA ASP A 483 7.39 -56.47 17.29
C ASP A 483 7.46 -55.23 16.38
N GLU A 484 6.75 -54.16 16.76
CA GLU A 484 6.73 -52.87 16.07
C GLU A 484 8.09 -52.18 16.14
N LEU A 485 8.77 -52.23 17.30
CA LEU A 485 10.12 -51.69 17.44
C LEU A 485 11.12 -52.44 16.55
N THR A 486 11.04 -53.78 16.54
CA THR A 486 11.89 -54.64 15.70
C THR A 486 11.65 -54.40 14.21
N ALA A 487 10.40 -54.21 13.80
CA ALA A 487 10.03 -53.91 12.42
C ALA A 487 10.45 -52.49 11.99
N GLY A 488 10.61 -51.58 12.95
CA GLY A 488 10.79 -50.15 12.73
C GLY A 488 9.46 -49.43 12.50
N PHE A 489 9.45 -48.13 12.79
CA PHE A 489 8.28 -47.27 12.64
C PHE A 489 8.66 -45.94 12.02
N SER A 490 7.70 -45.04 11.79
CA SER A 490 7.96 -43.72 11.22
C SER A 490 7.12 -42.63 11.84
N LEU A 491 7.75 -41.48 12.11
CA LEU A 491 7.05 -40.23 12.37
C LEU A 491 6.72 -39.56 11.03
N GLN A 492 5.49 -39.10 10.89
CA GLN A 492 4.97 -38.60 9.61
C GLN A 492 4.03 -37.41 9.83
N GLY A 493 3.81 -36.64 8.78
CA GLY A 493 2.86 -35.53 8.79
C GLY A 493 2.85 -34.78 7.47
N THR A 494 2.32 -33.55 7.49
CA THR A 494 2.32 -32.66 6.33
C THR A 494 3.00 -31.34 6.66
N VAL A 495 3.58 -30.70 5.65
CA VAL A 495 4.20 -29.38 5.73
C VAL A 495 3.96 -28.64 4.41
N GLU A 496 4.13 -27.32 4.39
CA GLU A 496 4.11 -26.52 3.18
C GLU A 496 5.09 -27.10 2.13
N PRO A 497 4.66 -27.34 0.87
CA PRO A 497 5.51 -27.89 -0.17
C PRO A 497 6.79 -27.08 -0.41
N GLY A 498 7.95 -27.75 -0.38
CA GLY A 498 9.26 -27.11 -0.54
C GLY A 498 9.97 -26.83 0.78
N SER A 499 9.28 -26.99 1.92
CA SER A 499 9.87 -26.93 3.25
C SER A 499 10.82 -28.09 3.54
N SER A 500 11.66 -27.91 4.53
CA SER A 500 12.48 -28.94 5.17
C SER A 500 11.95 -29.23 6.57
N VAL A 501 12.04 -30.49 7.02
CA VAL A 501 11.62 -30.90 8.37
C VAL A 501 12.76 -31.64 9.06
N VAL A 502 13.01 -31.30 10.31
CA VAL A 502 13.99 -31.95 11.19
C VAL A 502 13.29 -32.43 12.45
N VAL A 503 13.41 -33.72 12.74
CA VAL A 503 12.89 -34.33 13.96
C VAL A 503 14.04 -34.57 14.93
N THR A 504 13.90 -34.13 16.17
CA THR A 504 14.90 -34.32 17.24
C THR A 504 14.29 -35.16 18.36
N ILE A 505 14.91 -36.31 18.63
CA ILE A 505 14.57 -37.20 19.75
C ILE A 505 15.84 -37.46 20.54
N ASN A 506 15.81 -37.37 21.87
CA ASN A 506 16.97 -37.60 22.73
C ASN A 506 18.24 -36.79 22.34
N SER A 507 18.05 -35.55 21.85
CA SER A 507 19.10 -34.67 21.29
C SER A 507 19.77 -35.17 19.99
N VAL A 508 19.22 -36.20 19.35
CA VAL A 508 19.66 -36.69 18.05
C VAL A 508 18.71 -36.15 16.98
N ALA A 509 19.25 -35.40 16.02
CA ALA A 509 18.49 -34.80 14.93
C ALA A 509 18.52 -35.70 13.68
N ALA A 510 17.34 -35.95 13.11
CA ALA A 510 17.14 -36.66 11.86
C ALA A 510 16.41 -35.74 10.86
N THR A 511 16.91 -35.68 9.63
CA THR A 511 16.25 -34.92 8.55
C THR A 511 15.18 -35.77 7.89
N ALA A 512 13.95 -35.25 7.82
CA ALA A 512 12.83 -35.91 7.17
C ALA A 512 12.96 -35.89 5.64
N ILE A 513 12.34 -36.88 5.01
CA ILE A 513 12.07 -36.87 3.58
C ILE A 513 10.75 -36.13 3.38
N VAL A 514 10.78 -34.99 2.69
CA VAL A 514 9.59 -34.21 2.31
C VAL A 514 9.33 -34.41 0.81
N ASP A 515 8.13 -34.86 0.46
CA ASP A 515 7.75 -35.04 -0.95
C ASP A 515 7.23 -33.74 -1.59
N ALA A 516 6.96 -33.77 -2.90
CA ALA A 516 6.50 -32.59 -3.65
C ALA A 516 5.08 -32.12 -3.27
N ALA A 517 4.31 -32.94 -2.55
CA ALA A 517 3.00 -32.58 -2.01
C ALA A 517 3.08 -32.09 -0.56
N GLY A 518 4.27 -32.09 0.05
CA GLY A 518 4.47 -31.67 1.44
C GLY A 518 4.27 -32.79 2.46
N ASN A 519 4.14 -34.05 2.06
CA ASN A 519 4.12 -35.14 3.04
C ASN A 519 5.56 -35.38 3.52
N TRP A 520 5.76 -35.39 4.83
CA TRP A 520 7.07 -35.64 5.42
C TRP A 520 7.09 -36.95 6.22
N SER A 521 8.25 -37.62 6.24
CA SER A 521 8.46 -38.84 7.02
C SER A 521 9.91 -38.96 7.51
N VAL A 522 10.08 -39.50 8.73
CA VAL A 522 11.35 -39.98 9.29
C VAL A 522 11.14 -41.40 9.78
N ALA A 523 11.95 -42.34 9.31
CA ALA A 523 11.95 -43.72 9.78
C ALA A 523 12.94 -43.91 10.93
N TYR A 524 12.56 -44.75 11.89
CA TYR A 524 13.39 -45.16 13.01
C TYR A 524 13.43 -46.69 13.10
N ASP A 525 14.62 -47.22 13.39
CA ASP A 525 14.87 -48.65 13.54
C ASP A 525 15.05 -49.02 15.02
N ALA A 526 15.01 -50.31 15.34
CA ALA A 526 15.17 -50.79 16.71
C ALA A 526 16.42 -50.27 17.44
N SER A 527 17.52 -50.01 16.72
CA SER A 527 18.76 -49.51 17.33
C SER A 527 18.70 -48.05 17.80
N ASP A 528 17.70 -47.29 17.34
CA ASP A 528 17.53 -45.89 17.72
C ASP A 528 16.97 -45.74 19.14
N PHE A 529 16.38 -46.81 19.69
CA PHE A 529 15.70 -46.80 20.97
C PHE A 529 16.10 -47.99 21.86
N PRO A 530 16.37 -47.78 23.16
CA PRO A 530 16.52 -48.90 24.09
C PRO A 530 15.18 -49.64 24.29
N ARG A 531 15.24 -50.94 24.56
CA ARG A 531 14.08 -51.72 25.03
C ARG A 531 13.64 -51.25 26.43
N GLY A 532 12.36 -51.39 26.74
CA GLY A 532 11.76 -51.06 28.03
C GLY A 532 10.36 -50.44 27.90
N GLU A 533 9.86 -49.89 29.01
CA GLU A 533 8.59 -49.14 29.10
C GLU A 533 8.91 -47.69 29.47
N TYR A 534 8.69 -46.75 28.54
CA TYR A 534 8.93 -45.31 28.74
C TYR A 534 8.30 -44.44 27.65
N GLU A 535 8.04 -43.17 28.00
CA GLU A 535 7.56 -42.14 27.07
C GLU A 535 8.72 -41.49 26.31
N VAL A 536 8.50 -41.18 25.03
CA VAL A 536 9.41 -40.48 24.12
C VAL A 536 8.80 -39.15 23.72
N GLU A 537 9.59 -38.07 23.76
CA GLU A 537 9.22 -36.74 23.24
C GLU A 537 10.06 -36.42 22.00
N ALA A 538 9.39 -36.09 20.89
CA ALA A 538 9.98 -35.63 19.65
C ALA A 538 9.73 -34.13 19.45
N THR A 539 10.79 -33.37 19.18
CA THR A 539 10.69 -31.96 18.74
C THR A 539 10.86 -31.90 17.23
N ILE A 540 9.86 -31.36 16.52
CA ILE A 540 9.79 -31.36 15.06
C ILE A 540 9.84 -29.91 14.59
N VAL A 541 10.88 -29.54 13.83
CA VAL A 541 11.05 -28.19 13.31
C VAL A 541 10.90 -28.21 11.79
N ALA A 542 9.96 -27.43 11.27
CA ALA A 542 9.85 -27.15 9.85
C ALA A 542 10.49 -25.79 9.52
N THR A 543 11.15 -25.71 8.36
CA THR A 543 11.63 -24.45 7.78
C THR A 543 11.23 -24.38 6.32
N ASP A 544 10.52 -23.33 5.93
CA ASP A 544 10.05 -23.11 4.57
C ASP A 544 11.13 -22.58 3.61
N ALA A 545 10.74 -22.21 2.39
CA ALA A 545 11.65 -21.69 1.38
C ALA A 545 12.15 -20.26 1.65
N LEU A 546 11.44 -19.49 2.48
CA LEU A 546 11.76 -18.11 2.85
C LEU A 546 12.53 -18.01 4.18
N GLY A 547 12.71 -19.14 4.85
CA GLY A 547 13.43 -19.24 6.11
C GLY A 547 12.54 -19.08 7.34
N ASN A 548 11.22 -19.01 7.19
CA ASN A 548 10.29 -19.09 8.32
C ASN A 548 10.42 -20.45 8.97
N SER A 549 10.27 -20.51 10.29
CA SER A 549 10.35 -21.77 11.02
C SER A 549 9.24 -21.91 12.04
N GLU A 550 8.70 -23.12 12.14
CA GLU A 550 7.68 -23.50 13.11
C GLU A 550 8.11 -24.79 13.82
N THR A 551 7.64 -24.97 15.06
CA THR A 551 7.99 -26.12 15.90
C THR A 551 6.74 -26.78 16.45
N LEU A 552 6.66 -28.10 16.26
CA LEU A 552 5.69 -28.98 16.88
C LEU A 552 6.40 -29.94 17.84
N THR A 553 5.63 -30.49 18.77
CA THR A 553 6.08 -31.55 19.67
C THR A 553 5.11 -32.72 19.58
N GLU A 554 5.63 -33.94 19.53
CA GLU A 554 4.85 -35.17 19.54
C GLU A 554 5.38 -36.11 20.62
N THR A 555 4.50 -36.84 21.29
CA THR A 555 4.86 -37.79 22.35
C THR A 555 4.24 -39.14 22.06
N PHE A 556 5.02 -40.21 22.20
CA PHE A 556 4.57 -41.60 22.07
C PHE A 556 5.24 -42.48 23.12
N GLU A 557 4.75 -43.71 23.30
CA GLU A 557 5.29 -44.65 24.27
C GLU A 557 6.05 -45.80 23.60
N ILE A 558 7.14 -46.23 24.21
CA ILE A 558 7.79 -47.51 23.90
C ILE A 558 7.47 -48.42 25.08
N ASP A 559 6.80 -49.54 24.80
CA ASP A 559 6.57 -50.60 25.76
C ASP A 559 6.89 -51.95 25.13
N THR A 560 8.14 -52.34 25.29
CA THR A 560 8.63 -53.66 24.90
C THR A 560 8.76 -54.58 26.11
N VAL A 561 8.11 -54.28 27.23
CA VAL A 561 8.20 -55.11 28.43
C VAL A 561 7.27 -56.32 28.28
N PHE A 562 7.78 -57.47 28.66
CA PHE A 562 7.05 -58.72 28.70
C PHE A 562 7.46 -59.50 29.94
N GLU A 563 6.60 -60.44 30.35
CA GLU A 563 6.83 -61.30 31.50
C GLU A 563 6.58 -62.75 31.08
N ALA A 564 7.60 -63.59 31.25
CA ALA A 564 7.53 -65.02 30.97
C ALA A 564 6.67 -65.73 32.03
N PRO A 565 5.86 -66.74 31.64
CA PRO A 565 5.10 -67.56 32.60
C PRO A 565 5.99 -68.30 33.61
N VAL A 566 5.94 -67.90 34.89
CA VAL A 566 6.63 -68.66 35.93
C VAL A 566 5.80 -69.90 36.28
N ILE A 567 6.41 -71.09 36.16
CA ILE A 567 5.73 -72.35 36.48
C ILE A 567 5.92 -72.66 37.96
N ASP A 568 4.82 -72.65 38.70
CA ASP A 568 4.80 -72.88 40.15
C ASP A 568 4.59 -74.36 40.48
N GLN A 569 3.69 -75.03 39.75
CA GLN A 569 3.37 -76.43 40.03
C GLN A 569 3.01 -77.23 38.80
N ILE A 570 3.48 -78.47 38.75
CA ILE A 570 3.15 -79.49 37.73
C ILE A 570 2.43 -80.66 38.43
N THR A 571 1.33 -81.15 37.84
CA THR A 571 0.50 -82.23 38.42
C THR A 571 0.32 -83.40 37.48
N ASN A 572 0.87 -84.56 37.86
CA ASN A 572 0.82 -85.79 37.05
C ASN A 572 -0.22 -86.80 37.57
N ASP A 573 -0.76 -87.62 36.67
CA ASP A 573 -1.54 -88.79 37.05
C ASP A 573 -0.63 -89.82 37.75
N ILE A 574 -1.04 -90.26 38.94
CA ILE A 574 -0.24 -91.16 39.79
C ILE A 574 0.03 -92.52 39.12
N SER A 575 -0.76 -92.92 38.13
CA SER A 575 -0.69 -94.24 37.50
C SER A 575 -0.02 -94.24 36.13
N THR A 576 -0.20 -93.19 35.34
CA THR A 576 0.40 -93.08 34.00
C THR A 576 1.59 -92.15 33.94
N GLU A 577 1.80 -91.32 34.97
CA GLU A 577 2.79 -90.24 35.01
C GLU A 577 2.53 -89.13 33.99
N ASP A 578 1.46 -89.24 33.19
CA ASP A 578 1.00 -88.20 32.27
C ASP A 578 0.66 -86.91 33.02
N LEU A 579 1.04 -85.77 32.44
CA LEU A 579 0.72 -84.46 32.97
C LEU A 579 -0.77 -84.14 32.79
N THR A 580 -1.41 -83.69 33.87
CA THR A 580 -2.85 -83.38 33.90
C THR A 580 -3.18 -81.93 34.19
N ALA A 581 -2.29 -81.20 34.86
CA ALA A 581 -2.46 -79.77 35.10
C ALA A 581 -1.11 -79.09 35.42
N LEU A 582 -1.05 -77.79 35.17
CA LEU A 582 0.04 -76.93 35.61
C LEU A 582 -0.50 -75.62 36.21
N SER A 583 0.27 -75.00 37.10
CA SER A 583 -0.01 -73.71 37.76
C SER A 583 1.01 -72.69 37.29
N ILE A 584 0.53 -71.52 36.85
CA ILE A 584 1.32 -70.38 36.41
C ILE A 584 1.16 -69.26 37.46
N GLU A 585 2.27 -68.79 38.02
CA GLU A 585 2.28 -67.72 39.02
C GLU A 585 2.51 -66.33 38.39
N GLY A 586 1.83 -65.31 38.93
CA GLY A 586 2.32 -63.93 38.89
C GLY A 586 2.08 -63.14 37.59
N VAL A 587 1.80 -63.79 36.47
CA VAL A 587 1.68 -63.13 35.16
C VAL A 587 0.24 -62.85 34.75
N GLY A 588 -0.02 -61.60 34.34
CA GLY A 588 -1.23 -61.22 33.61
C GLY A 588 -1.06 -61.40 32.10
N GLY A 589 -2.15 -61.53 31.36
CA GLY A 589 -2.13 -61.70 29.90
C GLY A 589 -2.96 -62.90 29.45
N THR A 590 -2.73 -63.33 28.21
CA THR A 590 -3.33 -64.54 27.65
C THR A 590 -2.29 -65.63 27.55
N HIS A 591 -2.55 -66.76 28.19
CA HIS A 591 -1.66 -67.91 28.17
C HIS A 591 -2.03 -68.89 27.06
N THR A 592 -1.01 -69.49 26.44
CA THR A 592 -1.19 -70.63 25.54
C THR A 592 -0.18 -71.71 25.87
N ILE A 593 -0.65 -72.95 25.99
CA ILE A 593 0.21 -74.10 26.28
C ILE A 593 0.32 -74.93 25.00
N SER A 594 1.55 -75.21 24.58
CA SER A 594 1.83 -76.02 23.39
C SER A 594 2.71 -77.21 23.76
N ALA A 595 2.37 -78.40 23.28
CA ALA A 595 3.23 -79.57 23.38
C ALA A 595 4.21 -79.60 22.19
N LEU A 596 5.47 -79.90 22.47
CA LEU A 596 6.49 -80.18 21.44
C LEU A 596 6.40 -81.65 21.04
N GLU A 597 5.92 -81.90 19.83
CA GLU A 597 5.67 -83.24 19.33
C GLU A 597 6.94 -83.85 18.75
N GLY A 598 7.18 -85.16 18.96
CA GLY A 598 8.39 -85.84 18.45
C GLY A 598 8.56 -85.85 16.92
N ASP A 599 7.62 -85.32 16.14
CA ASP A 599 7.75 -85.10 14.70
C ASP A 599 8.32 -83.71 14.33
N GLY A 600 8.67 -82.89 15.32
CA GLY A 600 9.22 -81.55 15.17
C GLY A 600 8.17 -80.44 15.08
N THR A 601 6.90 -80.75 15.23
CA THR A 601 5.80 -79.76 15.26
C THR A 601 5.42 -79.39 16.69
N ALA A 602 4.70 -78.28 16.86
CA ALA A 602 4.08 -77.92 18.14
C ALA A 602 2.56 -77.96 18.01
N SER A 603 1.87 -78.49 19.02
CA SER A 603 0.41 -78.57 19.06
C SER A 603 -0.13 -77.80 20.26
N THR A 604 -1.06 -76.86 20.03
CA THR A 604 -1.71 -76.13 21.14
C THR A 604 -2.64 -77.07 21.90
N LEU A 605 -2.46 -77.11 23.21
CA LEU A 605 -3.25 -77.93 24.12
C LEU A 605 -4.52 -77.20 24.55
N SER A 606 -5.62 -77.93 24.60
CA SER A 606 -6.85 -77.43 25.22
C SER A 606 -6.76 -77.59 26.73
N ALA A 607 -6.92 -76.49 27.45
CA ALA A 607 -6.97 -76.47 28.90
C ALA A 607 -8.15 -75.64 29.39
N THR A 608 -8.70 -76.04 30.54
CA THR A 608 -9.63 -75.21 31.31
C THR A 608 -8.82 -74.43 32.35
N GLU A 609 -8.77 -73.11 32.22
CA GLU A 609 -8.06 -72.25 33.17
C GLU A 609 -8.95 -71.84 34.36
N ALA A 610 -8.37 -71.80 35.56
CA ALA A 610 -9.02 -71.30 36.76
C ALA A 610 -8.02 -70.61 37.70
N GLU A 611 -8.44 -69.47 38.24
CA GLU A 611 -7.69 -68.76 39.28
C GLU A 611 -7.86 -69.44 40.65
N ILE A 612 -6.78 -70.01 41.18
CA ILE A 612 -6.79 -70.71 42.46
C ILE A 612 -5.56 -70.27 43.27
N GLY A 613 -5.79 -69.63 44.41
CA GLY A 613 -4.72 -69.28 45.35
C GLY A 613 -3.80 -68.14 44.91
N GLY A 614 -4.11 -67.43 43.83
CA GLY A 614 -3.27 -66.37 43.26
C GLY A 614 -2.46 -66.81 42.03
N SER A 615 -2.62 -68.06 41.62
CA SER A 615 -2.02 -68.63 40.41
C SER A 615 -3.11 -69.04 39.42
N THR A 616 -2.81 -68.96 38.12
CA THR A 616 -3.64 -69.49 37.06
C THR A 616 -3.37 -70.99 36.91
N TRP A 617 -4.37 -71.82 37.21
CA TRP A 617 -4.30 -73.26 37.00
C TRP A 617 -4.86 -73.63 35.63
N ALA A 618 -4.04 -74.25 34.79
CA ALA A 618 -4.47 -74.84 33.54
C ALA A 618 -4.70 -76.35 33.70
N PHE A 619 -5.97 -76.77 33.73
CA PHE A 619 -6.36 -78.18 33.75
C PHE A 619 -6.46 -78.71 32.32
N LEU A 620 -5.56 -79.63 31.94
CA LEU A 620 -5.48 -80.14 30.58
C LEU A 620 -6.69 -81.03 30.28
N ASP A 621 -7.41 -80.74 29.19
CA ASP A 621 -8.58 -81.51 28.80
C ASP A 621 -8.21 -82.95 28.39
N ILE A 622 -6.99 -83.12 27.90
CA ILE A 622 -6.36 -84.40 27.55
C ILE A 622 -5.01 -84.45 28.28
N PRO A 623 -4.74 -85.49 29.09
CA PRO A 623 -3.43 -85.65 29.72
C PRO A 623 -2.31 -85.71 28.68
N VAL A 624 -1.22 -85.02 28.94
CA VAL A 624 -0.03 -85.00 28.07
C VAL A 624 0.86 -86.17 28.46
N PRO A 625 1.31 -87.00 27.50
CA PRO A 625 2.19 -88.13 27.79
C PRO A 625 3.45 -87.72 28.53
N ASP A 626 3.87 -88.55 29.48
CA ASP A 626 5.14 -88.38 30.19
C ASP A 626 6.33 -88.16 29.23
N GLY A 627 7.21 -87.22 29.60
CA GLY A 627 8.37 -86.81 28.80
C GLY A 627 8.10 -85.88 27.61
N THR A 628 6.88 -85.37 27.42
CA THR A 628 6.56 -84.44 26.31
C THR A 628 6.79 -82.99 26.73
N ASP A 629 7.87 -82.36 26.28
CA ASP A 629 8.17 -80.95 26.60
C ASP A 629 7.05 -79.99 26.20
N LEU A 630 6.87 -78.94 26.99
CA LEU A 630 5.83 -77.93 26.79
C LEU A 630 6.41 -76.54 26.63
N VAL A 631 5.78 -75.73 25.79
CA VAL A 631 6.00 -74.27 25.78
C VAL A 631 4.74 -73.60 26.33
N VAL A 632 4.90 -72.83 27.40
CA VAL A 632 3.85 -71.96 27.94
C VAL A 632 4.17 -70.55 27.52
N SER A 633 3.33 -69.95 26.67
CA SER A 633 3.49 -68.58 26.20
C SER A 633 2.53 -67.64 26.91
N ASN A 634 2.97 -66.42 27.20
CA ASN A 634 2.13 -65.30 27.59
C ASN A 634 2.13 -64.24 26.49
N VAL A 635 0.97 -63.62 26.29
CA VAL A 635 0.79 -62.45 25.44
C VAL A 635 0.12 -61.36 26.27
N ASP A 636 0.77 -60.20 26.39
CA ASP A 636 0.21 -59.07 27.13
C ASP A 636 -0.89 -58.32 26.34
N SER A 637 -1.35 -57.18 26.85
CA SER A 637 -2.38 -56.38 26.16
C SER A 637 -1.89 -55.60 24.94
N LEU A 638 -0.57 -55.48 24.74
CA LEU A 638 0.09 -54.81 23.63
C LEU A 638 0.64 -55.80 22.60
N ASN A 639 0.40 -57.10 22.81
CA ASN A 639 0.91 -58.22 22.02
C ASN A 639 2.43 -58.48 22.18
N ASN A 640 3.08 -57.99 23.23
CA ASN A 640 4.41 -58.48 23.57
C ASN A 640 4.30 -59.94 24.01
N THR A 641 5.21 -60.80 23.53
CA THR A 641 5.16 -62.24 23.78
C THR A 641 6.42 -62.74 24.48
N SER A 642 6.22 -63.63 25.44
CA SER A 642 7.30 -64.33 26.14
C SER A 642 6.85 -65.72 26.51
N SER A 643 7.78 -66.64 26.71
CA SER A 643 7.47 -68.04 26.88
C SER A 643 8.47 -68.74 27.80
N THR A 644 7.96 -69.76 28.46
CA THR A 644 8.71 -70.68 29.31
C THR A 644 8.66 -72.06 28.67
N LEU A 645 9.83 -72.60 28.35
CA LEU A 645 9.98 -73.99 27.94
C LEU A 645 10.08 -74.86 29.21
N ILE A 646 9.14 -75.77 29.37
CA ILE A 646 9.14 -76.77 30.44
C ILE A 646 9.74 -78.03 29.86
N VAL A 647 10.91 -78.41 30.35
CA VAL A 647 11.52 -79.69 30.00
C VAL A 647 10.88 -80.76 30.87
N LEU A 648 10.34 -81.80 30.25
CA LEU A 648 9.71 -82.93 30.95
C LEU A 648 10.45 -84.25 30.66
N GLU A 649 11.33 -84.30 29.66
CA GLU A 649 12.14 -85.47 29.35
C GLU A 649 13.30 -85.68 30.35
N ASP A 650 13.32 -86.83 31.02
CA ASP A 650 14.49 -87.28 31.79
C ASP A 650 15.69 -87.59 30.88
N ASN A 651 16.89 -87.17 31.29
CA ASN A 651 18.12 -87.25 30.50
C ASN A 651 18.08 -86.44 29.20
N ALA A 652 17.28 -85.37 29.17
CA ALA A 652 17.21 -84.42 28.07
C ALA A 652 18.59 -83.93 27.63
N THR A 653 18.75 -83.76 26.31
CA THR A 653 19.94 -83.16 25.70
C THR A 653 19.54 -82.00 24.80
N THR A 654 20.47 -81.12 24.41
CA THR A 654 20.20 -80.08 23.39
C THR A 654 19.53 -80.68 22.15
N ALA A 655 20.01 -81.84 21.69
CA ALA A 655 19.47 -82.48 20.49
C ALA A 655 18.03 -83.01 20.64
N SER A 656 17.59 -83.33 21.86
CA SER A 656 16.21 -83.79 22.12
C SER A 656 15.25 -82.67 22.51
N THR A 657 15.78 -81.54 23.00
CA THR A 657 14.99 -80.41 23.52
C THR A 657 15.18 -79.15 22.67
N LEU A 658 16.32 -78.47 22.78
CA LEU A 658 16.58 -77.16 22.18
C LEU A 658 16.75 -77.16 20.65
N ASP A 659 17.10 -78.29 20.03
CA ASP A 659 17.17 -78.46 18.57
C ASP A 659 15.79 -78.74 17.93
N HIS A 660 14.69 -78.56 18.67
CA HIS A 660 13.35 -78.82 18.20
C HIS A 660 12.86 -77.76 17.18
N ALA A 661 12.45 -78.20 15.99
CA ALA A 661 12.16 -77.32 14.86
C ALA A 661 11.04 -76.30 15.08
N ALA A 662 10.11 -76.57 16.00
CA ALA A 662 9.04 -75.64 16.35
C ALA A 662 9.45 -74.51 17.30
N LEU A 663 10.63 -74.59 17.95
CA LEU A 663 11.04 -73.61 18.96
C LEU A 663 11.21 -72.19 18.38
N GLY A 664 11.63 -72.06 17.11
CA GLY A 664 11.72 -70.76 16.45
C GLY A 664 10.37 -70.06 16.20
N GLY A 665 9.25 -70.67 16.61
CA GLY A 665 7.93 -70.02 16.64
C GLY A 665 7.58 -69.41 18.00
N PHE A 666 8.46 -69.51 18.99
CA PHE A 666 8.26 -69.01 20.35
C PHE A 666 9.43 -68.15 20.79
N ASN A 667 9.18 -67.19 21.68
CA ASN A 667 10.21 -66.41 22.36
C ASN A 667 10.43 -66.99 23.76
N ILE A 668 11.35 -67.94 23.88
CA ILE A 668 11.71 -68.65 25.11
C ILE A 668 12.71 -67.82 25.93
N ASP A 669 12.20 -67.05 26.90
CA ASP A 669 13.03 -66.31 27.86
C ASP A 669 13.33 -67.12 29.11
N GLU A 670 12.52 -68.14 29.40
CA GLU A 670 12.66 -69.01 30.56
C GLU A 670 12.68 -70.50 30.18
N LEU A 671 13.47 -71.28 30.92
CA LEU A 671 13.55 -72.73 30.86
C LEU A 671 13.32 -73.28 32.26
N ASP A 672 12.36 -74.18 32.42
CA ASP A 672 12.07 -74.83 33.70
C ASP A 672 12.45 -76.32 33.66
N LEU A 673 13.28 -76.74 34.63
CA LEU A 673 13.80 -78.11 34.76
C LEU A 673 13.22 -78.87 35.99
N ALA A 674 12.22 -78.32 36.70
CA ALA A 674 11.76 -78.76 38.03
C ALA A 674 11.44 -80.25 38.18
N THR A 675 11.02 -80.90 37.10
CA THR A 675 10.52 -82.29 37.12
C THR A 675 11.41 -83.28 36.39
N THR A 676 12.59 -82.85 35.94
CA THR A 676 13.51 -83.67 35.15
C THR A 676 14.67 -84.20 35.99
N VAL A 677 15.32 -85.26 35.51
CA VAL A 677 16.52 -85.83 36.11
C VAL A 677 17.64 -85.90 35.07
N ASN A 678 18.84 -85.46 35.46
CA ASN A 678 20.09 -85.62 34.70
C ASN A 678 20.07 -84.96 33.29
N VAL A 679 19.56 -83.73 33.20
CA VAL A 679 19.54 -82.92 31.97
C VAL A 679 20.96 -82.47 31.58
N GLN A 680 21.27 -82.49 30.27
CA GLN A 680 22.58 -82.16 29.71
C GLN A 680 22.45 -81.21 28.51
N LEU A 681 22.48 -79.90 28.75
CA LEU A 681 22.33 -78.89 27.69
C LEU A 681 23.67 -78.27 27.32
N GLU A 682 23.86 -78.01 26.03
CA GLU A 682 24.91 -77.19 25.44
C GLU A 682 24.29 -75.89 24.92
N LEU A 683 24.81 -74.75 25.36
CA LEU A 683 24.38 -73.42 24.97
C LEU A 683 25.55 -72.59 24.41
N ASP A 684 25.26 -71.77 23.41
CA ASP A 684 26.13 -70.70 22.96
C ASP A 684 25.33 -69.40 22.78
N GLU A 685 26.02 -68.31 22.42
CA GLU A 685 25.40 -67.00 22.18
C GLU A 685 24.29 -67.06 21.12
N ALA A 686 24.46 -67.86 20.07
CA ALA A 686 23.49 -67.96 18.99
C ALA A 686 22.24 -68.74 19.41
N THR A 687 22.40 -69.82 20.19
CA THR A 687 21.28 -70.57 20.75
C THR A 687 20.45 -69.71 21.69
N ILE A 688 21.08 -68.96 22.60
CA ILE A 688 20.35 -68.10 23.56
C ILE A 688 19.53 -67.05 22.80
N LYS A 689 20.12 -66.38 21.81
CA LYS A 689 19.39 -65.39 21.00
C LYS A 689 18.26 -65.98 20.18
N ALA A 690 18.48 -67.16 19.57
CA ALA A 690 17.44 -67.81 18.78
C ALA A 690 16.25 -68.26 19.64
N LEU A 691 16.46 -68.46 20.95
CA LEU A 691 15.41 -68.74 21.91
C LEU A 691 14.75 -67.45 22.42
N SER A 692 15.55 -66.45 22.81
CA SER A 692 15.12 -65.25 23.54
C SER A 692 15.24 -63.97 22.70
N GLU A 693 14.74 -63.97 21.47
CA GLU A 693 14.91 -62.87 20.50
C GLU A 693 14.45 -61.49 21.06
N ASN A 694 13.52 -61.48 22.01
CA ASN A 694 13.01 -60.24 22.60
C ASN A 694 13.88 -59.69 23.73
N SER A 695 14.61 -60.54 24.47
CA SER A 695 15.38 -60.12 25.68
C SER A 695 16.89 -60.28 25.55
N ASP A 696 17.37 -61.10 24.61
CA ASP A 696 18.73 -61.63 24.54
C ASP A 696 19.18 -62.27 25.88
N THR A 697 18.22 -62.74 26.67
CA THR A 697 18.39 -63.27 28.02
C THR A 697 17.61 -64.57 28.20
N LEU A 698 18.31 -65.66 28.50
CA LEU A 698 17.68 -66.91 28.92
C LEU A 698 17.84 -67.08 30.43
N THR A 699 16.74 -67.37 31.13
CA THR A 699 16.76 -67.78 32.55
C THR A 699 16.44 -69.26 32.67
N ILE A 700 17.24 -70.02 33.43
CA ILE A 700 17.04 -71.45 33.67
C ILE A 700 16.75 -71.66 35.16
N HIS A 701 15.57 -72.21 35.43
CA HIS A 701 14.99 -72.40 36.76
C HIS A 701 14.99 -73.86 37.20
N SER A 702 14.91 -74.06 38.51
CA SER A 702 14.42 -75.29 39.15
C SER A 702 15.18 -76.59 38.84
N GLY A 703 16.38 -76.53 38.25
CA GLY A 703 17.22 -77.71 38.06
C GLY A 703 18.00 -78.08 39.34
N ASP A 704 18.50 -79.30 39.39
CA ASP A 704 19.23 -79.81 40.56
C ASP A 704 20.69 -80.18 40.25
N SER A 705 21.40 -80.65 41.28
CA SER A 705 22.82 -80.98 41.20
C SER A 705 23.18 -82.16 40.28
N ASP A 706 22.21 -82.83 39.67
CA ASP A 706 22.43 -83.82 38.61
C ASP A 706 22.25 -83.27 37.18
N ASP A 707 21.69 -82.06 37.05
CA ASP A 707 21.62 -81.34 35.78
C ASP A 707 22.93 -80.63 35.45
N THR A 708 23.25 -80.52 34.16
CA THR A 708 24.46 -79.85 33.67
C THR A 708 24.17 -79.01 32.45
N VAL A 709 24.60 -77.75 32.50
CA VAL A 709 24.60 -76.83 31.34
C VAL A 709 26.04 -76.50 30.98
N THR A 710 26.43 -76.84 29.76
CA THR A 710 27.73 -76.49 29.17
C THR A 710 27.57 -75.26 28.31
N VAL A 711 28.29 -74.18 28.61
CA VAL A 711 28.16 -72.89 27.92
C VAL A 711 29.47 -72.52 27.26
N THR A 712 29.42 -72.22 25.96
CA THR A 712 30.59 -71.76 25.19
C THR A 712 30.80 -70.26 25.37
N ASP A 713 32.04 -69.84 25.62
CA ASP A 713 32.43 -68.41 25.70
C ASP A 713 31.65 -67.58 26.76
N ALA A 714 31.35 -68.21 27.90
CA ALA A 714 30.67 -67.56 29.02
C ALA A 714 31.64 -66.99 30.07
N THR A 715 31.29 -65.85 30.65
CA THR A 715 32.00 -65.25 31.79
C THR A 715 31.03 -64.97 32.92
N LEU A 716 31.33 -65.46 34.14
CA LEU A 716 30.52 -65.16 35.32
C LEU A 716 30.56 -63.65 35.62
N ALA A 717 29.41 -63.01 35.47
CA ALA A 717 29.22 -61.58 35.68
C ALA A 717 28.76 -61.26 37.12
N GLY A 718 28.12 -62.22 37.80
CA GLY A 718 27.69 -62.06 39.18
C GLY A 718 26.66 -63.09 39.62
N THR A 719 25.90 -62.75 40.66
CA THR A 719 24.77 -63.54 41.16
C THR A 719 23.57 -62.63 41.40
N ARG A 720 22.36 -63.10 41.16
CA ARG A 720 21.11 -62.38 41.49
C ARG A 720 20.16 -63.28 42.28
N ASN A 721 19.32 -62.69 43.14
CA ASN A 721 18.24 -63.42 43.77
C ASN A 721 16.93 -63.10 43.05
N VAL A 722 16.20 -64.14 42.61
CA VAL A 722 14.87 -64.03 41.99
C VAL A 722 13.94 -64.91 42.82
N GLY A 723 12.80 -64.39 43.29
CA GLY A 723 11.84 -65.18 44.08
C GLY A 723 12.33 -65.72 45.44
N GLY A 724 13.58 -65.47 45.86
CA GLY A 724 14.19 -66.05 47.05
C GLY A 724 15.22 -67.15 46.75
N GLU A 725 15.37 -67.52 45.48
CA GLU A 725 16.38 -68.43 44.95
C GLU A 725 17.58 -67.65 44.42
N ALA A 726 18.75 -68.29 44.45
CA ALA A 726 20.02 -67.67 44.07
C ALA A 726 20.45 -68.17 42.70
N TYR A 727 20.71 -67.24 41.79
CA TYR A 727 21.10 -67.51 40.41
C TYR A 727 22.51 -67.01 40.14
N ASN A 728 23.27 -67.75 39.33
CA ASN A 728 24.48 -67.26 38.68
C ASN A 728 24.10 -66.49 37.40
N VAL A 729 24.78 -65.38 37.14
CA VAL A 729 24.58 -64.58 35.94
C VAL A 729 25.86 -64.62 35.12
N TYR A 730 25.75 -65.06 33.87
CA TYR A 730 26.83 -65.13 32.90
C TYR A 730 26.57 -64.16 31.76
N THR A 731 27.62 -63.47 31.32
CA THR A 731 27.64 -62.87 29.98
C THR A 731 28.18 -63.92 29.02
N VAL A 732 27.47 -64.15 27.92
CA VAL A 732 27.83 -65.16 26.90
C VAL A 732 28.23 -64.42 25.63
N GLY A 733 29.41 -64.74 25.09
CA GLY A 733 29.93 -64.04 23.92
C GLY A 733 30.37 -62.60 24.20
N ASN A 734 30.19 -61.71 23.22
CA ASN A 734 30.79 -60.35 23.27
C ASN A 734 29.82 -59.18 23.11
N ASP A 735 28.51 -59.44 23.06
CA ASP A 735 27.52 -58.45 22.65
C ASP A 735 26.47 -58.11 23.73
N GLY A 736 26.57 -58.77 24.90
CA GLY A 736 25.67 -58.52 26.03
C GLY A 736 24.62 -59.60 26.28
N THR A 737 24.58 -60.66 25.46
CA THR A 737 23.73 -61.84 25.69
C THR A 737 23.92 -62.38 27.11
N THR A 738 22.82 -62.62 27.82
CA THR A 738 22.84 -62.95 29.25
C THR A 738 22.25 -64.34 29.49
N LEU A 739 22.95 -65.16 30.27
CA LEU A 739 22.41 -66.41 30.81
C LEU A 739 22.27 -66.28 32.31
N VAL A 740 21.07 -66.52 32.82
CA VAL A 740 20.79 -66.58 34.24
C VAL A 740 20.43 -68.02 34.57
N ILE A 741 21.09 -68.61 35.56
CA ILE A 741 20.92 -70.04 35.84
C ILE A 741 20.92 -70.30 37.33
N ASP A 742 20.01 -71.15 37.79
CA ASP A 742 19.94 -71.58 39.19
C ASP A 742 21.30 -72.09 39.68
N GLN A 743 21.68 -71.72 40.90
CA GLN A 743 22.95 -72.16 41.51
C GLN A 743 22.99 -73.65 41.83
N ASP A 744 21.84 -74.32 41.88
CA ASP A 744 21.77 -75.76 42.12
C ASP A 744 22.15 -76.57 40.86
N ILE A 745 22.16 -75.96 39.66
CA ILE A 745 22.55 -76.59 38.39
C ILE A 745 24.08 -76.54 38.19
N ASN A 746 24.68 -77.63 37.68
CA ASN A 746 26.10 -77.61 37.34
C ASN A 746 26.37 -76.85 36.04
N VAL A 747 27.25 -75.84 36.08
CA VAL A 747 27.65 -75.07 34.89
C VAL A 747 29.08 -75.38 34.49
N ASN A 748 29.27 -75.85 33.26
CA ASN A 748 30.59 -76.07 32.64
C ASN A 748 30.84 -74.99 31.59
N ILE A 749 31.97 -74.27 31.69
CA ILE A 749 32.34 -73.24 30.70
C ILE A 749 33.45 -73.80 29.82
N ILE A 750 33.30 -73.70 28.49
CA ILE A 750 34.25 -74.23 27.50
C ILE A 750 34.80 -73.17 26.54
#